data_AF-A0A0D3JTT1-F1
#
_entry.id   AF-A0A0D3JTT1-F1
#
_cell.length_a   1.000
_cell.length_b   1.000
_cell.length_c   1.000
_cell.angle_alpha   90.00
_cell.angle_beta   90.00
_cell.angle_gamma   90.00
#
_symmetry.space_group_name_H-M   'P 1'
#
loop_
_entity.id
_entity.type
_entity.pdbx_description
1 polymer ?
#
loop_
_entity_poly.entity_id
_entity_poly.type
_entity_poly.pdbx_seq_one_letter_code
_entity_poly.pdbx_strand_id
1 'polypeptide(L)'
;MPSVIFLDLDGVLNRTRDAPHLRLDDDLVARLRSLVRDTGAAIVLSTFWRAFEEYVSYVLSRHGIPHGTVIGRTPGRNSSFDFVTATASEPAFRSRAEEITVWLATHPEVASFVILDDRPSAANGDGTVGEPLASRFVQTETSVGLSDANVARCREALASKVSDAEKSVFLQAAGLAPPKSHDPRGLVDTAPGSVNEEAQALSRELSAGKLTALTDLNLKKAGLAALPPQIGELASLTKLDISLNTLSTLPAETSGLSSLRILFSLGNEFESIPSVLRSLPRLYMLSFKSNRLTHIPEDALAPTIEWLILTDNLLEELPASIGCLKTLRKCMLTNNRLLALPDSLLQCRELELIRLADNRLSDLPRGFWQLPKLAWAGLAGNPLVARAAPLPPPRWVAPAELEVGEQIGAGGGGFVHRAVWSAQPDEPVALKLFRDAGTVTDGDPAHEIDVGSALTHPNVIRVLGATPRPQLGLVLELLQLNKASAGGGWGELGKPPNFDTCARDTYPAGTTFGAPFVLRALSGVAAACAHLHAQQLSHGDLYAHNTLVRHDGEPKVGDFGAAYNYAPLGAEAAPLVERVEVRAFGCLAEELATRLAPAAGDESEAALQRNLLGLAREAWMGAAVGARPSFAEACQQIEALARAYFEAPPPFPW
;
A
#
# COMPACT_ATOMS: atom_id res chain seq x y z
N MET A 1 -8.05 -21.15 10.47
CA MET A 1 -8.24 -20.23 11.61
C MET A 1 -9.56 -20.60 12.30
N PRO A 2 -9.72 -20.33 13.61
CA PRO A 2 -10.29 -21.30 14.55
C PRO A 2 -11.80 -21.20 14.78
N SER A 3 -12.42 -20.04 14.57
CA SER A 3 -13.81 -19.79 14.97
C SER A 3 -14.41 -18.66 14.10
N VAL A 4 -15.68 -18.73 13.69
CA VAL A 4 -16.33 -17.72 12.82
C VAL A 4 -17.60 -17.14 13.46
N ILE A 5 -17.80 -15.83 13.36
CA ILE A 5 -19.02 -15.11 13.75
C ILE A 5 -19.74 -14.65 12.48
N PHE A 6 -20.92 -15.19 12.20
CA PHE A 6 -21.81 -14.61 11.20
C PHE A 6 -22.58 -13.45 11.85
N LEU A 7 -22.36 -12.23 11.37
CA LEU A 7 -22.84 -11.00 12.02
C LEU A 7 -23.93 -10.32 11.19
N ASP A 8 -25.11 -10.06 11.79
CA ASP A 8 -26.03 -9.02 11.33
C ASP A 8 -25.69 -7.71 12.04
N LEU A 9 -25.20 -6.74 11.27
CA LEU A 9 -24.74 -5.49 11.85
C LEU A 9 -25.90 -4.61 12.35
N ASP A 10 -27.06 -4.64 11.70
CA ASP A 10 -28.21 -3.78 12.01
C ASP A 10 -28.81 -4.09 13.40
N GLY A 11 -28.87 -5.37 13.72
CA GLY A 11 -29.46 -5.90 14.95
C GLY A 11 -28.52 -6.00 16.15
N VAL A 12 -27.22 -5.82 15.91
CA VAL A 12 -26.17 -6.16 16.89
C VAL A 12 -25.42 -4.92 17.37
N LEU A 13 -25.14 -3.97 16.48
CA LEU A 13 -24.32 -2.79 16.79
C LEU A 13 -25.09 -1.46 16.71
N ASN A 14 -26.43 -1.54 16.59
CA ASN A 14 -27.41 -0.44 16.56
C ASN A 14 -27.03 0.72 15.63
N ARG A 15 -27.64 0.73 14.44
CA ARG A 15 -27.57 1.87 13.52
C ARG A 15 -28.43 3.03 14.03
N THR A 16 -27.87 4.25 14.14
CA THR A 16 -28.72 5.45 14.20
C THR A 16 -29.37 5.64 12.82
N ARG A 17 -30.67 5.39 12.72
CA ARG A 17 -31.44 5.27 11.48
C ARG A 17 -31.41 6.53 10.58
N ASP A 18 -31.00 7.66 11.12
CA ASP A 18 -31.04 8.99 10.50
C ASP A 18 -29.67 9.52 10.00
N ALA A 19 -28.63 8.68 9.92
CA ALA A 19 -27.31 9.09 9.43
C ALA A 19 -26.99 8.48 8.05
N PRO A 20 -26.42 9.26 7.10
CA PRO A 20 -25.93 8.76 5.81
C PRO A 20 -24.65 7.91 5.92
N HIS A 21 -24.11 7.74 7.15
CA HIS A 21 -22.91 6.97 7.47
C HIS A 21 -23.22 5.92 8.53
N LEU A 22 -22.51 4.79 8.50
CA LEU A 22 -22.56 3.80 9.57
C LEU A 22 -21.93 4.39 10.84
N ARG A 23 -22.80 4.75 11.79
CA ARG A 23 -22.43 5.10 13.16
C ARG A 23 -22.81 3.93 14.05
N LEU A 24 -21.81 3.37 14.72
CA LEU A 24 -21.96 2.26 15.63
C LEU A 24 -22.00 2.78 17.06
N ASP A 25 -22.72 2.07 17.92
CA ASP A 25 -22.69 2.32 19.35
C ASP A 25 -21.36 1.81 19.95
N ASP A 26 -20.58 2.71 20.56
CA ASP A 26 -19.24 2.41 21.07
C ASP A 26 -19.23 1.30 22.13
N ASP A 27 -20.27 1.21 22.96
CA ASP A 27 -20.36 0.19 24.00
C ASP A 27 -20.64 -1.19 23.39
N LEU A 28 -21.47 -1.25 22.35
CA LEU A 28 -21.75 -2.49 21.61
C LEU A 28 -20.52 -2.95 20.81
N VAL A 29 -19.79 -2.02 20.19
CA VAL A 29 -18.55 -2.35 19.48
C VAL A 29 -17.45 -2.77 20.45
N ALA A 30 -17.36 -2.17 21.64
CA ALA A 30 -16.42 -2.62 22.67
C ALA A 30 -16.68 -4.07 23.09
N ARG A 31 -17.95 -4.47 23.22
CA ARG A 31 -18.35 -5.87 23.50
C ARG A 31 -17.99 -6.81 22.36
N LEU A 32 -18.27 -6.43 21.12
CA LEU A 32 -17.88 -7.22 19.93
C LEU A 32 -16.35 -7.34 19.82
N ARG A 33 -15.61 -6.25 20.07
CA ARG A 33 -14.15 -6.23 20.09
C ARG A 33 -13.60 -7.16 21.16
N SER A 34 -14.21 -7.18 22.34
CA SER A 34 -13.83 -8.13 23.39
C SER A 34 -14.07 -9.57 22.94
N LEU A 35 -15.24 -9.86 22.38
CA LEU A 35 -15.57 -11.19 21.87
C LEU A 35 -14.53 -11.67 20.85
N VAL A 36 -14.28 -10.87 19.80
CA VAL A 36 -13.30 -11.16 18.75
C VAL A 36 -11.90 -11.40 19.32
N ARG A 37 -11.45 -10.51 20.21
CA ARG A 37 -10.11 -10.61 20.82
C ARG A 37 -9.97 -11.87 21.67
N ASP A 38 -10.98 -12.20 22.46
CA ASP A 38 -10.93 -13.32 23.40
C ASP A 38 -11.04 -14.67 22.67
N THR A 39 -11.80 -14.74 21.56
CA THR A 39 -12.02 -15.99 20.81
C THR A 39 -11.12 -16.14 19.59
N GLY A 40 -10.44 -15.07 19.16
CA GLY A 40 -9.73 -15.01 17.88
C GLY A 40 -10.65 -15.25 16.68
N ALA A 41 -11.95 -14.98 16.82
CA ALA A 41 -12.93 -15.32 15.80
C ALA A 41 -12.95 -14.28 14.68
N ALA A 42 -13.04 -14.78 13.45
CA ALA A 42 -13.25 -13.93 12.28
C ALA A 42 -14.74 -13.61 12.11
N ILE A 43 -15.05 -12.53 11.40
CA ILE A 43 -16.41 -12.03 11.14
C ILE A 43 -16.77 -12.29 9.67
N VAL A 44 -17.96 -12.83 9.44
CA VAL A 44 -18.58 -12.94 8.12
C VAL A 44 -19.89 -12.17 8.14
N LEU A 45 -20.09 -11.24 7.21
CA LEU A 45 -21.33 -10.46 7.16
C LEU A 45 -22.45 -11.24 6.48
N SER A 46 -23.64 -11.23 7.08
CA SER A 46 -24.77 -12.06 6.63
C SER A 46 -26.01 -11.29 6.17
N THR A 47 -25.98 -9.95 6.18
CA THR A 47 -27.17 -9.09 5.96
C THR A 47 -26.95 -7.96 4.96
N PHE A 48 -27.78 -6.91 4.93
CA PHE A 48 -27.69 -5.80 3.96
C PHE A 48 -26.25 -5.27 3.79
N TRP A 49 -25.50 -5.22 4.88
CA TRP A 49 -24.10 -4.81 4.92
C TRP A 49 -23.12 -5.74 4.23
N ARG A 50 -23.55 -6.92 3.75
CA ARG A 50 -22.76 -7.81 2.89
C ARG A 50 -22.35 -7.14 1.58
N ALA A 51 -23.13 -6.17 1.09
CA ALA A 51 -22.76 -5.36 -0.07
C ALA A 51 -21.68 -4.31 0.26
N PHE A 52 -21.40 -4.09 1.54
CA PHE A 52 -20.53 -3.04 2.09
C PHE A 52 -19.48 -3.64 3.04
N GLU A 53 -19.03 -4.86 2.77
CA GLU A 53 -18.19 -5.64 3.68
C GLU A 53 -16.94 -4.90 4.13
N GLU A 54 -16.27 -4.23 3.21
CA GLU A 54 -15.05 -3.51 3.50
C GLU A 54 -15.32 -2.13 4.10
N TYR A 55 -16.48 -1.52 3.84
CA TYR A 55 -16.90 -0.32 4.58
C TYR A 55 -17.18 -0.67 6.05
N VAL A 56 -17.80 -1.82 6.31
CA VAL A 56 -17.97 -2.33 7.66
C VAL A 56 -16.62 -2.69 8.28
N SER A 57 -15.74 -3.37 7.56
CA SER A 57 -14.39 -3.70 8.04
C SER A 57 -13.60 -2.43 8.38
N TYR A 58 -13.66 -1.42 7.52
CA TYR A 58 -13.09 -0.10 7.74
C TYR A 58 -13.66 0.54 9.01
N VAL A 59 -14.99 0.65 9.14
CA VAL A 59 -15.62 1.24 10.33
C VAL A 59 -15.24 0.47 11.60
N LEU A 60 -15.35 -0.87 11.61
CA LEU A 60 -14.95 -1.69 12.76
C LEU A 60 -13.46 -1.52 13.11
N SER A 61 -12.59 -1.33 12.11
CA SER A 61 -11.17 -1.04 12.32
C SER A 61 -10.90 0.29 13.02
N ARG A 62 -11.70 1.32 12.72
CA ARG A 62 -11.68 2.60 13.43
C ARG A 62 -12.10 2.45 14.89
N HIS A 63 -12.94 1.46 15.18
CA HIS A 63 -13.31 1.06 16.53
C HIS A 63 -12.48 -0.15 17.00
N GLY A 64 -11.21 -0.27 16.62
CA GLY A 64 -10.24 -1.17 17.25
C GLY A 64 -10.41 -2.67 16.97
N ILE A 65 -11.20 -3.06 15.97
CA ILE A 65 -11.30 -4.44 15.46
C ILE A 65 -10.46 -4.54 14.18
N PRO A 66 -9.34 -5.29 14.13
CA PRO A 66 -8.40 -5.27 13.00
C PRO A 66 -9.04 -5.46 11.61
N HIS A 67 -8.54 -4.78 10.58
CA HIS A 67 -9.10 -4.79 9.20
C HIS A 67 -9.18 -6.18 8.55
N GLY A 68 -8.41 -7.16 9.04
CA GLY A 68 -8.48 -8.57 8.61
C GLY A 68 -9.42 -9.45 9.45
N THR A 69 -10.18 -8.87 10.37
CA THR A 69 -11.16 -9.62 11.19
C THR A 69 -12.39 -9.95 10.38
N VAL A 70 -12.89 -9.03 9.55
CA VAL A 70 -13.95 -9.33 8.58
C VAL A 70 -13.29 -10.04 7.40
N ILE A 71 -13.68 -11.29 7.16
CA ILE A 71 -13.00 -12.20 6.21
C ILE A 71 -13.89 -12.57 5.01
N GLY A 72 -15.12 -12.09 4.98
CA GLY A 72 -16.05 -12.42 3.91
C GLY A 72 -17.49 -12.06 4.22
N ARG A 73 -18.34 -12.52 3.32
CA ARG A 73 -19.79 -12.41 3.37
C ARG A 73 -20.47 -13.69 2.92
N THR A 74 -21.72 -13.88 3.33
CA THR A 74 -22.55 -14.99 2.85
C THR A 74 -23.01 -14.78 1.39
N PRO A 75 -23.16 -15.85 0.59
CA PRO A 75 -23.64 -15.75 -0.79
C PRO A 75 -25.15 -15.45 -0.82
N GLY A 76 -25.60 -14.39 -1.52
CA GLY A 76 -27.03 -14.03 -1.59
C GLY A 76 -27.31 -12.83 -2.51
N ARG A 77 -28.58 -12.66 -2.93
CA ARG A 77 -28.98 -11.53 -3.81
C ARG A 77 -28.63 -10.19 -3.15
N ASN A 78 -27.96 -9.30 -3.89
CA ASN A 78 -27.86 -7.89 -3.54
C ASN A 78 -29.28 -7.34 -3.39
N SER A 79 -29.71 -7.10 -2.15
CA SER A 79 -30.97 -6.41 -1.89
C SER A 79 -30.75 -4.91 -2.09
N SER A 80 -30.60 -4.50 -3.35
CA SER A 80 -30.89 -3.14 -3.80
C SER A 80 -31.06 -3.19 -5.30
N PHE A 81 -32.14 -2.54 -5.76
CA PHE A 81 -32.42 -2.14 -7.13
C PHE A 81 -31.28 -2.36 -8.13
N ASP A 82 -31.56 -3.19 -9.12
CA ASP A 82 -30.74 -3.52 -10.30
C ASP A 82 -29.96 -2.34 -10.88
N PHE A 83 -28.75 -2.63 -11.38
CA PHE A 83 -28.43 -2.43 -12.80
C PHE A 83 -27.40 -3.48 -13.28
N VAL A 84 -27.93 -4.60 -13.81
CA VAL A 84 -27.58 -5.25 -15.10
C VAL A 84 -26.09 -5.12 -15.51
N THR A 85 -25.22 -6.12 -15.33
CA THR A 85 -25.20 -7.42 -16.04
C THR A 85 -24.49 -8.51 -15.23
N ALA A 86 -25.24 -9.45 -14.66
CA ALA A 86 -24.71 -10.71 -14.14
C ALA A 86 -24.82 -11.81 -15.20
N THR A 87 -23.68 -12.30 -15.71
CA THR A 87 -23.62 -13.54 -16.50
C THR A 87 -22.73 -14.55 -15.79
N ALA A 88 -23.32 -15.26 -14.84
CA ALA A 88 -23.19 -16.69 -14.57
C ALA A 88 -24.24 -17.00 -13.50
N SER A 89 -24.95 -18.10 -13.65
CA SER A 89 -26.08 -18.52 -12.81
C SER A 89 -25.75 -18.50 -11.30
N GLU A 90 -26.10 -17.43 -10.58
CA GLU A 90 -26.12 -17.45 -9.12
C GLU A 90 -27.39 -18.19 -8.63
N PRO A 91 -27.28 -19.11 -7.66
CA PRO A 91 -28.46 -19.76 -7.09
C PRO A 91 -29.34 -18.73 -6.37
N ALA A 92 -30.64 -18.76 -6.64
CA ALA A 92 -31.61 -18.03 -5.84
C ALA A 92 -31.80 -18.75 -4.49
N PHE A 93 -31.01 -18.40 -3.47
CA PHE A 93 -31.17 -18.93 -2.11
C PHE A 93 -32.51 -18.48 -1.51
N ARG A 94 -33.21 -19.40 -0.81
CA ARG A 94 -34.54 -19.18 -0.23
C ARG A 94 -34.51 -18.66 1.21
N SER A 95 -33.38 -18.78 1.94
CA SER A 95 -33.22 -18.28 3.32
C SER A 95 -31.76 -17.98 3.69
N ARG A 96 -31.52 -17.21 4.76
CA ARG A 96 -30.17 -16.88 5.27
C ARG A 96 -29.44 -18.10 5.82
N ALA A 97 -30.19 -19.06 6.36
CA ALA A 97 -29.67 -20.36 6.76
C ALA A 97 -29.06 -21.13 5.59
N GLU A 98 -29.68 -21.08 4.42
CA GLU A 98 -29.12 -21.69 3.20
C GLU A 98 -27.82 -20.98 2.78
N GLU A 99 -27.78 -19.64 2.84
CA GLU A 99 -26.57 -18.88 2.51
C GLU A 99 -25.38 -19.25 3.42
N ILE A 100 -25.61 -19.27 4.74
CA ILE A 100 -24.59 -19.65 5.74
C ILE A 100 -24.16 -21.10 5.55
N THR A 101 -25.10 -22.01 5.29
CA THR A 101 -24.82 -23.44 5.06
C THR A 101 -23.91 -23.65 3.86
N VAL A 102 -24.16 -22.93 2.77
CA VAL A 102 -23.33 -22.99 1.56
C VAL A 102 -21.95 -22.40 1.79
N TRP A 103 -21.86 -21.28 2.52
CA TRP A 103 -20.57 -20.70 2.88
C TRP A 103 -19.74 -21.65 3.75
N LEU A 104 -20.36 -22.32 4.73
CA LEU A 104 -19.69 -23.32 5.57
C LEU A 104 -19.23 -24.53 4.75
N ALA A 105 -19.99 -24.95 3.74
CA ALA A 105 -19.61 -26.05 2.86
C ALA A 105 -18.38 -25.73 2.00
N THR A 106 -18.16 -24.46 1.64
CA THR A 106 -16.97 -24.02 0.89
C THR A 106 -15.76 -23.74 1.77
N HIS A 107 -15.93 -23.71 3.10
CA HIS A 107 -14.87 -23.46 4.10
C HIS A 107 -14.78 -24.60 5.14
N PRO A 108 -14.44 -25.83 4.72
CA PRO A 108 -14.41 -27.00 5.61
C PRO A 108 -13.38 -26.91 6.75
N GLU A 109 -12.44 -25.97 6.67
CA GLU A 109 -11.43 -25.67 7.69
C GLU A 109 -11.98 -24.94 8.93
N VAL A 110 -13.23 -24.46 8.89
CA VAL A 110 -13.88 -23.80 10.04
C VAL A 110 -14.11 -24.81 11.16
N ALA A 111 -13.51 -24.57 12.33
CA ALA A 111 -13.58 -25.49 13.46
C ALA A 111 -14.76 -25.22 14.41
N SER A 112 -15.21 -23.98 14.54
CA SER A 112 -16.43 -23.60 15.27
C SER A 112 -17.05 -22.34 14.65
N PHE A 113 -18.34 -22.11 14.91
CA PHE A 113 -19.00 -20.88 14.47
C PHE A 113 -20.16 -20.49 15.40
N VAL A 114 -20.61 -19.26 15.25
CA VAL A 114 -21.83 -18.72 15.86
C VAL A 114 -22.53 -17.78 14.89
N ILE A 115 -23.85 -17.73 14.93
CA ILE A 115 -24.68 -16.81 14.16
C ILE A 115 -25.27 -15.79 15.14
N LEU A 116 -24.99 -14.52 14.91
CA LEU A 116 -25.40 -13.41 15.76
C LEU A 116 -26.27 -12.44 14.94
N ASP A 117 -27.57 -12.48 15.18
CA ASP A 117 -28.60 -11.83 14.34
C ASP A 117 -29.79 -11.40 15.23
N ASP A 118 -30.48 -10.31 14.89
CA ASP A 118 -31.68 -9.87 15.61
C ASP A 118 -32.97 -10.50 15.07
N ARG A 119 -32.93 -10.93 13.81
CA ARG A 119 -34.07 -11.55 13.14
C ARG A 119 -33.97 -13.06 13.25
N PRO A 120 -35.09 -13.76 13.46
CA PRO A 120 -35.12 -15.21 13.37
C PRO A 120 -34.94 -15.72 11.93
N SER A 121 -34.38 -14.95 10.99
CA SER A 121 -34.20 -15.28 9.56
C SER A 121 -33.15 -16.36 9.25
N ALA A 122 -32.45 -16.87 10.28
CA ALA A 122 -31.82 -18.19 10.21
C ALA A 122 -32.86 -19.34 10.23
N ALA A 123 -34.16 -19.03 10.28
CA ALA A 123 -35.25 -19.96 10.11
C ALA A 123 -35.42 -20.40 8.64
N ASN A 124 -35.79 -21.67 8.48
CA ASN A 124 -36.54 -22.15 7.33
C ASN A 124 -37.72 -21.20 7.08
N GLY A 125 -38.18 -21.09 5.82
CA GLY A 125 -39.24 -20.15 5.41
C GLY A 125 -40.60 -20.28 6.13
N ASP A 126 -40.72 -21.13 7.13
CA ASP A 126 -41.85 -21.33 8.03
C ASP A 126 -41.66 -20.75 9.46
N GLY A 127 -40.50 -20.13 9.75
CA GLY A 127 -40.20 -19.53 11.06
C GLY A 127 -39.53 -20.47 12.06
N THR A 128 -39.13 -21.69 11.68
CA THR A 128 -38.30 -22.60 12.50
C THR A 128 -36.83 -22.59 12.06
N VAL A 129 -35.86 -22.48 12.98
CA VAL A 129 -34.44 -22.67 12.63
C VAL A 129 -34.20 -24.14 12.31
N GLY A 130 -33.93 -24.44 11.03
CA GLY A 130 -33.65 -25.80 10.60
C GLY A 130 -32.40 -26.35 11.28
N GLU A 131 -32.47 -27.58 11.79
CA GLU A 131 -31.25 -28.30 12.17
C GLU A 131 -30.37 -28.44 10.92
N PRO A 132 -29.09 -28.00 10.95
CA PRO A 132 -28.20 -28.03 12.12
C PRO A 132 -27.82 -26.66 12.74
N LEU A 133 -28.36 -25.53 12.28
CA LEU A 133 -27.86 -24.20 12.67
C LEU A 133 -28.45 -23.65 13.98
N ALA A 134 -29.54 -24.24 14.47
CA ALA A 134 -30.32 -23.75 15.62
C ALA A 134 -29.52 -23.66 16.93
N SER A 135 -28.66 -24.63 17.19
CA SER A 135 -27.82 -24.67 18.40
C SER A 135 -26.70 -23.62 18.40
N ARG A 136 -26.42 -23.00 17.25
CA ARG A 136 -25.34 -22.03 17.03
C ARG A 136 -25.86 -20.60 16.89
N PHE A 137 -27.16 -20.39 17.05
CA PHE A 137 -27.83 -19.11 16.88
C PHE A 137 -27.94 -18.36 18.22
N VAL A 138 -27.45 -17.12 18.24
CA VAL A 138 -27.58 -16.18 19.35
C VAL A 138 -28.39 -14.99 18.87
N GLN A 139 -29.63 -14.90 19.35
CA GLN A 139 -30.55 -13.83 18.97
C GLN A 139 -30.25 -12.55 19.76
N THR A 140 -30.11 -11.42 19.06
CA THR A 140 -30.12 -10.08 19.67
C THR A 140 -31.51 -9.44 19.57
N GLU A 141 -31.77 -8.39 20.34
CA GLU A 141 -32.97 -7.57 20.19
C GLU A 141 -32.58 -6.26 19.50
N THR A 142 -33.24 -5.88 18.40
CA THR A 142 -32.91 -4.69 17.61
C THR A 142 -32.89 -3.39 18.42
N SER A 143 -33.65 -3.30 19.52
CA SER A 143 -33.67 -2.12 20.40
C SER A 143 -32.56 -2.09 21.45
N VAL A 144 -31.84 -3.21 21.65
CA VAL A 144 -30.84 -3.38 22.72
C VAL A 144 -29.45 -3.71 22.16
N GLY A 145 -29.37 -4.46 21.06
CA GLY A 145 -28.12 -4.87 20.43
C GLY A 145 -27.39 -5.99 21.18
N LEU A 146 -26.06 -5.97 21.12
CA LEU A 146 -25.18 -6.98 21.72
C LEU A 146 -25.03 -6.84 23.24
N SER A 147 -25.76 -7.64 24.02
CA SER A 147 -25.64 -7.69 25.50
C SER A 147 -24.49 -8.57 25.99
N ASP A 148 -24.10 -8.43 27.27
CA ASP A 148 -23.09 -9.32 27.90
C ASP A 148 -23.52 -10.79 27.93
N ALA A 149 -24.82 -11.04 28.10
CA ALA A 149 -25.38 -12.38 28.05
C ALA A 149 -25.22 -12.99 26.66
N ASN A 150 -25.43 -12.19 25.61
CA ASN A 150 -25.24 -12.62 24.22
C ASN A 150 -23.75 -12.93 23.95
N VAL A 151 -22.84 -12.07 24.42
CA VAL A 151 -21.38 -12.31 24.31
C VAL A 151 -20.98 -13.61 25.02
N ALA A 152 -21.51 -13.89 26.22
CA ALA A 152 -21.23 -15.13 26.94
C ALA A 152 -21.70 -16.37 26.15
N ARG A 153 -22.91 -16.33 25.58
CA ARG A 153 -23.44 -17.39 24.73
C ARG A 153 -22.62 -17.57 23.44
N CYS A 154 -22.13 -16.49 22.84
CA CYS A 154 -21.23 -16.57 21.69
C CYS A 154 -19.92 -17.29 22.05
N ARG A 155 -19.32 -17.00 23.21
CA ARG A 155 -18.10 -17.69 23.67
C ARG A 155 -18.35 -19.19 23.86
N GLU A 156 -19.49 -19.57 24.45
CA GLU A 156 -19.87 -20.96 24.62
C GLU A 156 -20.05 -21.67 23.27
N ALA A 157 -20.76 -21.05 22.34
CA ALA A 157 -20.95 -21.59 20.99
C ALA A 157 -19.63 -21.76 20.23
N LEU A 158 -18.70 -20.80 20.34
CA LEU A 158 -17.39 -20.84 19.68
C LEU A 158 -16.41 -21.81 20.35
N ALA A 159 -16.65 -22.21 21.60
CA ALA A 159 -15.85 -23.23 22.29
C ALA A 159 -16.21 -24.67 21.82
N SER A 160 -17.43 -24.88 21.34
CA SER A 160 -17.87 -26.17 20.79
C SER A 160 -17.41 -26.33 19.33
N LYS A 161 -16.76 -27.45 18.97
CA LYS A 161 -16.34 -27.70 17.58
C LYS A 161 -17.49 -28.20 16.72
N VAL A 162 -17.44 -27.94 15.42
CA VAL A 162 -18.34 -28.54 14.43
C VAL A 162 -17.99 -30.02 14.28
N SER A 163 -18.95 -30.89 14.53
CA SER A 163 -18.82 -32.35 14.39
C SER A 163 -18.78 -32.79 12.93
N ASP A 164 -18.23 -33.98 12.67
CA ASP A 164 -18.19 -34.55 11.31
C ASP A 164 -19.60 -34.80 10.73
N ALA A 165 -20.59 -35.06 11.60
CA ALA A 165 -21.99 -35.17 11.22
C ALA A 165 -22.55 -33.84 10.70
N GLU A 166 -22.31 -32.73 11.41
CA GLU A 166 -22.70 -31.39 10.96
C GLU A 166 -22.02 -31.02 9.63
N LYS A 167 -20.72 -31.29 9.48
CA LYS A 167 -19.99 -31.06 8.22
C LYS A 167 -20.58 -31.84 7.05
N SER A 168 -20.97 -33.10 7.28
CA SER A 168 -21.58 -33.92 6.23
C SER A 168 -22.93 -33.39 5.78
N VAL A 169 -23.71 -32.79 6.69
CA VAL A 169 -25.00 -32.15 6.34
C VAL A 169 -24.76 -30.91 5.47
N PHE A 170 -23.77 -30.07 5.82
CA PHE A 170 -23.46 -28.88 5.02
C PHE A 170 -23.02 -29.22 3.59
N LEU A 171 -22.17 -30.23 3.44
CA LEU A 171 -21.69 -30.69 2.12
C LEU A 171 -22.82 -31.32 1.28
N GLN A 172 -23.73 -32.08 1.90
CA GLN A 172 -24.90 -32.64 1.21
C GLN A 172 -25.89 -31.55 0.75
N ALA A 173 -26.09 -30.52 1.57
CA ALA A 173 -26.96 -29.39 1.23
C ALA A 173 -26.39 -28.52 0.09
N ALA A 174 -25.06 -28.42 -0.02
CA ALA A 174 -24.40 -27.55 -0.98
C ALA A 174 -24.13 -28.19 -2.36
N GLY A 175 -24.27 -29.52 -2.52
CA GLY A 175 -24.12 -30.20 -3.82
C GLY A 175 -22.76 -30.04 -4.52
N LEU A 176 -21.71 -29.64 -3.79
CA LEU A 176 -20.42 -29.23 -4.34
C LEU A 176 -19.31 -30.23 -3.99
N ALA A 177 -18.50 -30.61 -4.98
CA ALA A 177 -17.18 -31.19 -4.75
C ALA A 177 -16.26 -30.14 -4.10
N PRO A 178 -15.31 -30.54 -3.23
CA PRO A 178 -14.55 -29.61 -2.40
C PRO A 178 -13.73 -28.60 -3.24
N PRO A 179 -13.70 -27.31 -2.88
CA PRO A 179 -12.96 -26.31 -3.63
C PRO A 179 -11.45 -26.40 -3.35
N LYS A 180 -10.66 -26.02 -4.36
CA LYS A 180 -9.21 -25.82 -4.22
C LYS A 180 -8.97 -24.62 -3.31
N SER A 181 -8.07 -24.77 -2.35
CA SER A 181 -7.60 -23.75 -1.41
C SER A 181 -7.38 -22.39 -2.08
N HIS A 182 -7.83 -21.33 -1.43
CA HIS A 182 -7.60 -19.95 -1.86
C HIS A 182 -6.11 -19.73 -2.12
N ASP A 183 -5.84 -19.39 -3.36
CA ASP A 183 -4.52 -19.38 -3.94
C ASP A 183 -4.08 -17.91 -4.09
N PRO A 184 -2.94 -17.52 -3.50
CA PRO A 184 -2.45 -16.15 -3.52
C PRO A 184 -2.08 -15.65 -4.93
N ARG A 185 -2.23 -16.48 -5.98
CA ARG A 185 -1.99 -16.12 -7.39
C ARG A 185 -2.98 -15.10 -7.99
N GLY A 186 -4.01 -14.65 -7.27
CA GLY A 186 -4.93 -13.60 -7.75
C GLY A 186 -4.30 -12.20 -7.94
N LEU A 187 -3.04 -12.02 -7.53
CA LEU A 187 -2.42 -10.69 -7.32
C LEU A 187 -1.52 -10.19 -8.44
N VAL A 188 -1.58 -10.79 -9.64
CA VAL A 188 -0.89 -10.27 -10.82
C VAL A 188 -1.90 -10.08 -11.93
N ASP A 189 -2.27 -8.83 -12.20
CA ASP A 189 -3.04 -8.43 -13.37
C ASP A 189 -2.21 -8.65 -14.65
N THR A 190 -2.11 -9.91 -15.05
CA THR A 190 -1.83 -10.31 -16.41
C THR A 190 -2.68 -11.54 -16.69
N ALA A 191 -3.44 -11.51 -17.78
CA ALA A 191 -4.29 -12.61 -18.22
C ALA A 191 -3.70 -14.00 -17.88
N PRO A 192 -4.48 -14.90 -17.26
CA PRO A 192 -4.00 -16.24 -16.95
C PRO A 192 -3.65 -16.97 -18.26
N GLY A 193 -2.38 -17.34 -18.43
CA GLY A 193 -1.98 -18.42 -19.35
C GLY A 193 -1.16 -18.08 -20.59
N SER A 194 -0.82 -16.84 -20.92
CA SER A 194 0.10 -16.61 -22.05
C SER A 194 1.55 -16.84 -21.62
N VAL A 195 2.07 -18.02 -21.92
CA VAL A 195 3.49 -18.33 -21.75
C VAL A 195 4.31 -17.48 -22.72
N ASN A 196 5.49 -17.01 -22.29
CA ASN A 196 6.41 -16.32 -23.17
C ASN A 196 7.21 -17.35 -23.98
N GLU A 197 6.83 -17.55 -25.24
CA GLU A 197 7.44 -18.54 -26.13
C GLU A 197 8.94 -18.26 -26.38
N GLU A 198 9.35 -16.98 -26.46
CA GLU A 198 10.75 -16.60 -26.60
C GLU A 198 11.55 -17.00 -25.35
N ALA A 199 11.00 -16.72 -24.16
CA ALA A 199 11.61 -17.11 -22.90
C ALA A 199 11.71 -18.64 -22.74
N GLN A 200 10.73 -19.39 -23.25
CA GLN A 200 10.77 -20.85 -23.30
C GLN A 200 11.85 -21.38 -24.26
N ALA A 201 12.03 -20.74 -25.42
CA ALA A 201 13.09 -21.08 -26.35
C ALA A 201 14.47 -20.84 -25.71
N LEU A 202 14.68 -19.67 -25.10
CA LEU A 202 15.89 -19.36 -24.35
C LEU A 202 16.14 -20.35 -23.22
N SER A 203 15.11 -20.76 -22.47
CA SER A 203 15.27 -21.76 -21.42
C SER A 203 15.70 -23.13 -21.96
N ARG A 204 15.23 -23.54 -23.14
CA ARG A 204 15.66 -24.79 -23.80
C ARG A 204 17.11 -24.69 -24.25
N GLU A 205 17.51 -23.56 -24.80
CA GLU A 205 18.90 -23.30 -25.19
C GLU A 205 19.84 -23.25 -23.99
N LEU A 206 19.40 -22.65 -22.87
CA LEU A 206 20.11 -22.65 -21.60
C LEU A 206 20.32 -24.09 -21.11
N SER A 207 19.25 -24.88 -21.08
CA SER A 207 19.31 -26.29 -20.63
C SER A 207 20.20 -27.15 -21.52
N ALA A 208 20.32 -26.80 -22.80
CA ALA A 208 21.20 -27.46 -23.76
C ALA A 208 22.65 -26.96 -23.72
N GLY A 209 23.00 -26.01 -22.83
CA GLY A 209 24.35 -25.42 -22.75
C GLY A 209 24.74 -24.59 -23.97
N LYS A 210 23.78 -24.07 -24.72
CA LYS A 210 24.04 -23.31 -25.96
C LYS A 210 24.25 -21.81 -25.71
N LEU A 211 23.71 -21.29 -24.61
CA LEU A 211 23.87 -19.90 -24.25
C LEU A 211 25.26 -19.69 -23.65
N THR A 212 26.06 -18.84 -24.28
CA THR A 212 27.36 -18.42 -23.76
C THR A 212 27.49 -16.90 -23.89
N ALA A 213 28.19 -16.27 -22.94
CA ALA A 213 28.55 -14.84 -22.98
C ALA A 213 27.38 -13.82 -22.99
N LEU A 214 26.17 -14.18 -22.54
CA LEU A 214 25.06 -13.23 -22.38
C LEU A 214 25.32 -12.25 -21.22
N THR A 215 24.92 -10.99 -21.39
CA THR A 215 24.90 -9.97 -20.32
C THR A 215 23.53 -9.82 -19.67
N ASP A 216 22.47 -10.15 -20.41
CA ASP A 216 21.07 -10.00 -20.01
C ASP A 216 20.30 -11.24 -20.43
N LEU A 217 19.59 -11.86 -19.49
CA LEU A 217 18.78 -13.05 -19.73
C LEU A 217 17.39 -12.85 -19.14
N ASN A 218 16.37 -12.88 -20.01
CA ASN A 218 14.97 -12.75 -19.64
C ASN A 218 14.25 -14.08 -19.83
N LEU A 219 13.94 -14.73 -18.71
CA LEU A 219 13.15 -15.96 -18.60
C LEU A 219 11.77 -15.69 -17.97
N LYS A 220 11.29 -14.45 -18.03
CA LYS A 220 9.99 -14.07 -17.48
C LYS A 220 8.86 -14.83 -18.17
N LYS A 221 7.95 -15.43 -17.39
CA LYS A 221 6.83 -16.25 -17.89
C LYS A 221 7.27 -17.42 -18.80
N ALA A 222 8.43 -18.03 -18.53
CA ALA A 222 8.88 -19.22 -19.27
C ALA A 222 8.21 -20.53 -18.80
N GLY A 223 7.41 -20.50 -17.73
CA GLY A 223 6.77 -21.69 -17.16
C GLY A 223 7.74 -22.61 -16.43
N LEU A 224 8.77 -22.03 -15.79
CA LEU A 224 9.85 -22.78 -15.14
C LEU A 224 9.48 -23.20 -13.72
N ALA A 225 9.63 -24.50 -13.43
CA ALA A 225 9.59 -25.02 -12.06
C ALA A 225 10.98 -25.04 -11.40
N ALA A 226 12.06 -25.07 -12.20
CA ALA A 226 13.44 -24.95 -11.76
C ALA A 226 14.29 -24.28 -12.84
N LEU A 227 15.39 -23.65 -12.44
CA LEU A 227 16.46 -23.26 -13.36
C LEU A 227 17.43 -24.43 -13.57
N PRO A 228 17.90 -24.67 -14.79
CA PRO A 228 18.90 -25.70 -15.05
C PRO A 228 20.28 -25.29 -14.48
N PRO A 229 21.12 -26.25 -14.01
CA PRO A 229 22.47 -25.97 -13.50
C PRO A 229 23.36 -25.16 -14.43
N GLN A 230 23.15 -25.28 -15.75
CA GLN A 230 23.86 -24.53 -16.80
C GLN A 230 23.77 -23.01 -16.64
N ILE A 231 22.83 -22.48 -15.84
CA ILE A 231 22.82 -21.06 -15.48
C ILE A 231 24.16 -20.59 -14.93
N GLY A 232 24.88 -21.45 -14.18
CA GLY A 232 26.19 -21.12 -13.61
C GLY A 232 27.30 -20.88 -14.63
N GLU A 233 27.12 -21.29 -15.89
CA GLU A 233 28.10 -21.11 -16.95
C GLU A 233 28.08 -19.68 -17.53
N LEU A 234 27.03 -18.89 -17.25
CA LEU A 234 26.87 -17.52 -17.74
C LEU A 234 27.63 -16.49 -16.90
N ALA A 235 28.95 -16.63 -16.77
CA ALA A 235 29.78 -15.78 -15.93
C ALA A 235 29.76 -14.27 -16.28
N SER A 236 29.41 -13.93 -17.53
CA SER A 236 29.26 -12.54 -18.00
C SER A 236 27.88 -11.93 -17.73
N LEU A 237 26.92 -12.72 -17.23
CA LEU A 237 25.54 -12.28 -17.03
C LEU A 237 25.48 -11.22 -15.93
N THR A 238 24.91 -10.08 -16.26
CA THR A 238 24.75 -8.93 -15.35
C THR A 238 23.31 -8.77 -14.88
N LYS A 239 22.34 -9.20 -15.68
CA LYS A 239 20.91 -9.11 -15.37
C LYS A 239 20.21 -10.43 -15.67
N LEU A 240 19.47 -10.93 -14.68
CA LEU A 240 18.63 -12.12 -14.78
C LEU A 240 17.20 -11.78 -14.36
N ASP A 241 16.24 -12.01 -15.25
CA ASP A 241 14.80 -11.93 -14.92
C ASP A 241 14.16 -13.32 -15.03
N ILE A 242 13.71 -13.85 -13.89
CA ILE A 242 13.03 -15.15 -13.75
C ILE A 242 11.60 -14.97 -13.23
N SER A 243 11.03 -13.78 -13.39
CA SER A 243 9.72 -13.42 -12.85
C SER A 243 8.57 -14.23 -13.48
N LEU A 244 7.48 -14.40 -12.73
CA LEU A 244 6.22 -15.01 -13.16
C LEU A 244 6.42 -16.44 -13.65
N ASN A 245 7.17 -17.22 -12.86
CA ASN A 245 7.38 -18.66 -13.02
C ASN A 245 6.88 -19.37 -11.74
N THR A 246 7.24 -20.65 -11.55
CA THR A 246 6.90 -21.44 -10.35
C THR A 246 8.17 -21.92 -9.65
N LEU A 247 9.21 -21.08 -9.58
CA LEU A 247 10.47 -21.41 -8.94
C LEU A 247 10.32 -21.34 -7.42
N SER A 248 10.85 -22.34 -6.71
CA SER A 248 10.91 -22.35 -5.25
C SER A 248 12.35 -22.29 -4.70
N THR A 249 13.36 -22.48 -5.56
CA THR A 249 14.78 -22.41 -5.22
C THR A 249 15.64 -22.02 -6.43
N LEU A 250 16.93 -21.79 -6.20
CA LEU A 250 17.96 -21.60 -7.23
C LEU A 250 18.99 -22.74 -7.13
N PRO A 251 19.52 -23.25 -8.25
CA PRO A 251 20.57 -24.27 -8.24
C PRO A 251 21.86 -23.74 -7.61
N ALA A 252 22.69 -24.63 -7.03
CA ALA A 252 23.95 -24.23 -6.38
C ALA A 252 24.94 -23.57 -7.35
N GLU A 253 24.86 -23.96 -8.62
CA GLU A 253 25.62 -23.43 -9.74
C GLU A 253 25.33 -21.96 -10.02
N THR A 254 24.24 -21.39 -9.47
CA THR A 254 23.99 -19.94 -9.52
C THR A 254 25.17 -19.13 -8.99
N SER A 255 25.98 -19.70 -8.08
CA SER A 255 27.24 -19.11 -7.60
C SER A 255 28.26 -18.79 -8.72
N GLY A 256 28.16 -19.43 -9.88
CA GLY A 256 28.98 -19.16 -11.07
C GLY A 256 28.68 -17.83 -11.76
N LEU A 257 27.55 -17.18 -11.43
CA LEU A 257 27.14 -15.88 -11.98
C LEU A 257 27.93 -14.70 -11.39
N SER A 258 29.27 -14.75 -11.52
CA SER A 258 30.21 -13.80 -10.90
C SER A 258 30.03 -12.32 -11.31
N SER A 259 29.38 -12.07 -12.45
CA SER A 259 29.06 -10.71 -12.92
C SER A 259 27.63 -10.26 -12.63
N LEU A 260 26.80 -11.07 -11.97
CA LEU A 260 25.39 -10.74 -11.77
C LEU A 260 25.24 -9.55 -10.85
N ARG A 261 24.48 -8.57 -11.33
CA ARG A 261 24.21 -7.31 -10.64
C ARG A 261 22.75 -7.18 -10.25
N ILE A 262 21.84 -7.66 -11.08
CA ILE A 262 20.39 -7.50 -10.93
C ILE A 262 19.70 -8.86 -11.06
N LEU A 263 18.90 -9.23 -10.06
CA LEU A 263 18.03 -10.40 -10.09
C LEU A 263 16.57 -10.01 -9.84
N PHE A 264 15.71 -10.26 -10.83
CA PHE A 264 14.25 -10.15 -10.72
C PHE A 264 13.61 -11.53 -10.58
N SER A 265 12.84 -11.74 -9.52
CA SER A 265 12.11 -13.00 -9.28
C SER A 265 10.65 -12.79 -8.87
N LEU A 266 10.03 -11.71 -9.35
CA LEU A 266 8.64 -11.35 -9.06
C LEU A 266 7.69 -12.52 -9.32
N GLY A 267 6.76 -12.84 -8.41
CA GLY A 267 5.68 -13.79 -8.70
C GLY A 267 6.17 -15.22 -8.94
N ASN A 268 6.89 -15.78 -7.98
CA ASN A 268 7.34 -17.17 -7.94
C ASN A 268 6.82 -17.85 -6.64
N GLU A 269 7.36 -19.01 -6.28
CA GLU A 269 6.96 -19.80 -5.12
C GLU A 269 8.09 -19.94 -4.09
N PHE A 270 9.00 -18.96 -3.99
CA PHE A 270 10.07 -18.99 -2.98
C PHE A 270 9.50 -18.83 -1.57
N GLU A 271 9.80 -19.77 -0.68
CA GLU A 271 9.46 -19.71 0.75
C GLU A 271 10.60 -19.17 1.63
N SER A 272 11.83 -19.17 1.10
CA SER A 272 13.02 -18.60 1.73
C SER A 272 13.96 -18.03 0.67
N ILE A 273 14.81 -17.07 1.07
CA ILE A 273 15.86 -16.55 0.18
C ILE A 273 16.97 -17.61 0.02
N PRO A 274 17.32 -18.03 -1.20
CA PRO A 274 18.37 -19.02 -1.43
C PRO A 274 19.75 -18.52 -0.97
N SER A 275 20.41 -19.27 -0.10
CA SER A 275 21.73 -18.91 0.48
C SER A 275 22.84 -18.75 -0.56
N VAL A 276 22.70 -19.36 -1.74
CA VAL A 276 23.63 -19.18 -2.87
C VAL A 276 23.82 -17.71 -3.26
N LEU A 277 22.80 -16.87 -3.04
CA LEU A 277 22.86 -15.44 -3.37
C LEU A 277 23.93 -14.69 -2.57
N ARG A 278 24.24 -15.11 -1.34
CA ARG A 278 25.35 -14.52 -0.55
C ARG A 278 26.67 -14.56 -1.29
N SER A 279 26.89 -15.58 -2.12
CA SER A 279 28.16 -15.80 -2.82
C SER A 279 28.37 -14.89 -4.03
N LEU A 280 27.36 -14.12 -4.46
CA LEU A 280 27.41 -13.30 -5.65
C LEU A 280 28.08 -11.94 -5.36
N PRO A 281 29.32 -11.69 -5.84
CA PRO A 281 30.15 -10.59 -5.36
C PRO A 281 29.76 -9.21 -5.92
N ARG A 282 28.82 -9.16 -6.86
CA ARG A 282 28.40 -7.93 -7.56
C ARG A 282 26.90 -7.68 -7.51
N LEU A 283 26.16 -8.54 -6.79
CA LEU A 283 24.71 -8.45 -6.70
C LEU A 283 24.35 -7.24 -5.85
N TYR A 284 23.85 -6.19 -6.48
CA TYR A 284 23.48 -4.95 -5.79
C TYR A 284 21.96 -4.74 -5.76
N MET A 285 21.22 -5.36 -6.69
CA MET A 285 19.76 -5.27 -6.73
C MET A 285 19.12 -6.67 -6.70
N LEU A 286 18.28 -6.88 -5.70
CA LEU A 286 17.59 -8.15 -5.47
C LEU A 286 16.10 -7.94 -5.27
N SER A 287 15.27 -8.61 -6.09
CA SER A 287 13.82 -8.57 -5.97
C SER A 287 13.20 -9.96 -5.86
N PHE A 288 12.48 -10.19 -4.78
CA PHE A 288 11.59 -11.34 -4.52
C PHE A 288 10.14 -10.88 -4.29
N LYS A 289 9.71 -9.81 -4.97
CA LYS A 289 8.33 -9.29 -4.85
C LYS A 289 7.28 -10.39 -5.13
N SER A 290 6.16 -10.40 -4.41
CA SER A 290 5.02 -11.31 -4.65
C SER A 290 5.43 -12.78 -4.66
N ASN A 291 6.14 -13.23 -3.62
CA ASN A 291 6.52 -14.62 -3.41
C ASN A 291 5.79 -15.17 -2.17
N ARG A 292 6.28 -16.26 -1.57
CA ARG A 292 5.74 -16.85 -0.34
C ARG A 292 6.78 -16.84 0.79
N LEU A 293 7.70 -15.86 0.78
CA LEU A 293 8.80 -15.84 1.74
C LEU A 293 8.25 -15.75 3.16
N THR A 294 8.56 -16.76 3.98
CA THR A 294 8.18 -16.80 5.41
C THR A 294 9.32 -16.34 6.31
N HIS A 295 10.56 -16.51 5.85
CA HIS A 295 11.77 -16.10 6.56
C HIS A 295 12.92 -15.84 5.59
N ILE A 296 13.94 -15.13 6.08
CA ILE A 296 15.23 -14.97 5.39
C ILE A 296 16.28 -15.63 6.28
N PRO A 297 17.00 -16.67 5.81
CA PRO A 297 18.05 -17.28 6.62
C PRO A 297 19.14 -16.27 6.98
N GLU A 298 19.73 -16.43 8.16
CA GLU A 298 20.92 -15.66 8.51
C GLU A 298 21.97 -15.81 7.42
N ASP A 299 22.62 -14.70 7.11
CA ASP A 299 23.69 -14.64 6.14
C ASP A 299 23.29 -14.96 4.68
N ALA A 300 22.01 -15.08 4.32
CA ALA A 300 21.62 -15.40 2.93
C ALA A 300 21.79 -14.25 1.92
N LEU A 301 21.85 -13.00 2.39
CA LEU A 301 21.91 -11.80 1.55
C LEU A 301 23.36 -11.39 1.23
N ALA A 302 23.62 -11.02 -0.03
CA ALA A 302 24.92 -10.52 -0.45
C ALA A 302 25.21 -9.15 0.20
N PRO A 303 26.39 -8.93 0.82
CA PRO A 303 26.73 -7.66 1.47
C PRO A 303 26.75 -6.44 0.55
N THR A 304 26.79 -6.65 -0.77
CA THR A 304 26.81 -5.61 -1.82
C THR A 304 25.43 -5.07 -2.18
N ILE A 305 24.36 -5.60 -1.59
CA ILE A 305 22.99 -5.18 -1.90
C ILE A 305 22.80 -3.70 -1.53
N GLU A 306 22.35 -2.92 -2.52
CA GLU A 306 21.89 -1.54 -2.37
C GLU A 306 20.36 -1.45 -2.43
N TRP A 307 19.72 -2.33 -3.21
CA TRP A 307 18.28 -2.33 -3.43
C TRP A 307 17.68 -3.71 -3.17
N LEU A 308 16.91 -3.81 -2.09
CA LEU A 308 16.23 -5.03 -1.65
C LEU A 308 14.71 -4.86 -1.75
N ILE A 309 14.05 -5.69 -2.56
CA ILE A 309 12.60 -5.66 -2.76
C ILE A 309 12.00 -6.99 -2.31
N LEU A 310 11.22 -6.95 -1.23
CA LEU A 310 10.57 -8.09 -0.59
C LEU A 310 9.06 -7.84 -0.39
N THR A 311 8.50 -6.86 -1.08
CA THR A 311 7.07 -6.51 -1.06
C THR A 311 6.19 -7.73 -1.39
N ASP A 312 4.99 -7.80 -0.78
CA ASP A 312 4.01 -8.87 -0.98
C ASP A 312 4.58 -10.26 -0.66
N ASN A 313 4.92 -10.48 0.61
CA ASN A 313 5.42 -11.76 1.12
C ASN A 313 4.80 -12.06 2.49
N LEU A 314 5.29 -13.08 3.19
CA LEU A 314 4.74 -13.57 4.45
C LEU A 314 5.76 -13.44 5.60
N LEU A 315 6.74 -12.53 5.49
CA LEU A 315 7.82 -12.40 6.48
C LEU A 315 7.30 -11.90 7.82
N GLU A 316 7.61 -12.61 8.91
CA GLU A 316 7.28 -12.18 10.28
C GLU A 316 8.43 -11.45 10.98
N GLU A 317 9.67 -11.70 10.54
CA GLU A 317 10.89 -11.08 11.06
C GLU A 317 11.94 -10.89 9.95
N LEU A 318 12.91 -10.02 10.23
CA LEU A 318 14.13 -9.87 9.42
C LEU A 318 15.32 -10.43 10.22
N PRO A 319 16.30 -11.06 9.54
CA PRO A 319 17.47 -11.62 10.19
C PRO A 319 18.39 -10.52 10.73
N ALA A 320 19.15 -10.82 11.77
CA ALA A 320 20.13 -9.90 12.34
C ALA A 320 21.20 -9.50 11.31
N SER A 321 21.56 -10.40 10.40
CA SER A 321 22.49 -10.15 9.28
C SER A 321 22.03 -9.07 8.30
N ILE A 322 20.79 -8.56 8.37
CA ILE A 322 20.39 -7.37 7.60
C ILE A 322 21.32 -6.17 7.89
N GLY A 323 21.81 -6.05 9.12
CA GLY A 323 22.75 -5.01 9.52
C GLY A 323 24.13 -5.10 8.87
N CYS A 324 24.44 -6.21 8.19
CA CYS A 324 25.66 -6.38 7.40
C CYS A 324 25.58 -5.70 6.02
N LEU A 325 24.39 -5.33 5.56
CA LEU A 325 24.19 -4.66 4.28
C LEU A 325 24.54 -3.16 4.39
N LYS A 326 25.84 -2.87 4.47
CA LYS A 326 26.34 -1.49 4.67
C LYS A 326 26.07 -0.56 3.49
N THR A 327 25.83 -1.14 2.32
CA THR A 327 25.50 -0.43 1.07
C THR A 327 24.00 -0.29 0.85
N LEU A 328 23.14 -0.84 1.73
CA LEU A 328 21.69 -0.83 1.53
C LEU A 328 21.16 0.61 1.53
N ARG A 329 20.55 1.02 0.41
CA ARG A 329 19.96 2.35 0.19
C ARG A 329 18.44 2.30 0.10
N LYS A 330 17.89 1.23 -0.46
CA LYS A 330 16.44 1.07 -0.68
C LYS A 330 15.96 -0.31 -0.23
N CYS A 331 14.98 -0.32 0.67
CA CYS A 331 14.40 -1.54 1.23
C CYS A 331 12.86 -1.52 1.16
N MET A 332 12.27 -2.37 0.33
CA MET A 332 10.82 -2.45 0.14
C MET A 332 10.27 -3.69 0.85
N LEU A 333 9.46 -3.49 1.88
CA LEU A 333 8.90 -4.52 2.76
C LEU A 333 7.37 -4.42 2.90
N THR A 334 6.71 -3.60 2.07
CA THR A 334 5.25 -3.43 2.06
C THR A 334 4.53 -4.78 2.00
N ASN A 335 3.39 -4.90 2.70
CA ASN A 335 2.51 -6.07 2.67
C ASN A 335 3.25 -7.36 3.05
N ASN A 336 3.75 -7.38 4.29
CA ASN A 336 4.35 -8.54 4.94
C ASN A 336 3.65 -8.75 6.31
N ARG A 337 4.24 -9.51 7.22
CA ARG A 337 3.70 -9.78 8.56
C ARG A 337 4.66 -9.37 9.67
N LEU A 338 5.58 -8.43 9.38
CA LEU A 338 6.65 -8.06 10.29
C LEU A 338 6.10 -7.56 11.63
N LEU A 339 6.54 -8.17 12.72
CA LEU A 339 6.16 -7.79 14.09
C LEU A 339 7.07 -6.70 14.66
N ALA A 340 8.35 -6.74 14.30
CA ALA A 340 9.36 -5.77 14.68
C ALA A 340 10.46 -5.70 13.60
N LEU A 341 11.28 -4.66 13.67
CA LEU A 341 12.55 -4.59 12.94
C LEU A 341 13.71 -4.90 13.89
N PRO A 342 14.78 -5.58 13.46
CA PRO A 342 15.93 -5.85 14.31
C PRO A 342 16.75 -4.56 14.53
N ASP A 343 17.31 -4.39 15.73
CA ASP A 343 18.22 -3.26 16.05
C ASP A 343 19.43 -3.19 15.11
N SER A 344 19.84 -4.32 14.54
CA SER A 344 20.95 -4.39 13.58
C SER A 344 20.66 -3.60 12.29
N LEU A 345 19.39 -3.35 11.94
CA LEU A 345 19.02 -2.49 10.81
C LEU A 345 19.60 -1.07 10.94
N LEU A 346 19.81 -0.58 12.16
CA LEU A 346 20.41 0.73 12.45
C LEU A 346 21.88 0.83 11.98
N GLN A 347 22.46 -0.30 11.58
CA GLN A 347 23.81 -0.38 11.01
C GLN A 347 23.84 -0.12 9.49
N CYS A 348 22.70 -0.11 8.82
CA CYS A 348 22.54 0.28 7.42
C CYS A 348 22.53 1.82 7.30
N ARG A 349 23.70 2.45 7.55
CA ARG A 349 23.83 3.93 7.58
C ARG A 349 23.60 4.60 6.22
N GLU A 350 23.60 3.82 5.15
CA GLU A 350 23.31 4.27 3.79
C GLU A 350 21.81 4.21 3.43
N LEU A 351 20.94 3.72 4.32
CA LEU A 351 19.53 3.55 4.02
C LEU A 351 18.85 4.91 3.80
N GLU A 352 18.30 5.10 2.59
CA GLU A 352 17.60 6.31 2.15
C GLU A 352 16.08 6.13 2.13
N LEU A 353 15.61 4.96 1.68
CA LEU A 353 14.20 4.64 1.50
C LEU A 353 13.86 3.30 2.14
N ILE A 354 12.81 3.29 2.97
CA ILE A 354 12.20 2.06 3.49
C ILE A 354 10.68 2.10 3.39
N ARG A 355 10.06 1.07 2.81
CA ARG A 355 8.59 0.91 2.80
C ARG A 355 8.20 -0.25 3.70
N LEU A 356 7.41 0.03 4.72
CA LEU A 356 6.96 -0.90 5.74
C LEU A 356 5.44 -0.99 5.81
N ALA A 357 4.73 -0.36 4.87
CA ALA A 357 3.27 -0.30 4.91
C ALA A 357 2.65 -1.71 4.97
N ASP A 358 1.49 -1.83 5.60
CA ASP A 358 0.72 -3.07 5.74
C ASP A 358 1.55 -4.22 6.33
N ASN A 359 2.13 -3.96 7.50
CA ASN A 359 2.79 -4.95 8.35
C ASN A 359 2.09 -5.01 9.72
N ARG A 360 2.70 -5.67 10.71
CA ARG A 360 2.17 -5.81 12.07
C ARG A 360 3.04 -5.11 13.10
N LEU A 361 3.78 -4.09 12.69
CA LEU A 361 4.72 -3.39 13.55
C LEU A 361 3.99 -2.62 14.64
N SER A 362 4.31 -2.91 15.90
CA SER A 362 3.81 -2.16 17.06
C SER A 362 4.77 -1.07 17.53
N ASP A 363 6.05 -1.16 17.14
CA ASP A 363 7.09 -0.18 17.47
C ASP A 363 8.25 -0.28 16.46
N LEU A 364 9.21 0.66 16.54
CA LEU A 364 10.44 0.69 15.76
C LEU A 364 11.67 0.68 16.69
N PRO A 365 12.83 0.18 16.24
CA PRO A 365 14.08 0.25 16.99
C PRO A 365 14.41 1.66 17.48
N ARG A 366 14.90 1.78 18.71
CA ARG A 366 15.35 3.07 19.26
C ARG A 366 16.51 3.60 18.42
N GLY A 367 16.30 4.72 17.73
CA GLY A 367 17.30 5.27 16.81
C GLY A 367 16.90 5.17 15.33
N PHE A 368 15.77 4.56 14.99
CA PHE A 368 15.31 4.42 13.60
C PHE A 368 15.25 5.76 12.87
N TRP A 369 14.64 6.77 13.50
CA TRP A 369 14.53 8.12 12.93
C TRP A 369 15.85 8.90 12.95
N GLN A 370 16.94 8.31 13.44
CA GLN A 370 18.28 8.89 13.49
C GLN A 370 19.20 8.29 12.42
N LEU A 371 18.67 7.43 11.55
CA LEU A 371 19.40 6.98 10.37
C LEU A 371 19.79 8.19 9.49
N PRO A 372 21.09 8.40 9.26
CA PRO A 372 21.60 9.69 8.77
C PRO A 372 21.19 9.98 7.33
N LYS A 373 20.85 8.96 6.54
CA LYS A 373 20.44 9.12 5.14
C LYS A 373 18.96 8.84 4.88
N LEU A 374 18.19 8.44 5.89
CA LEU A 374 16.77 8.16 5.72
C LEU A 374 16.03 9.44 5.32
N ALA A 375 15.26 9.35 4.23
CA ALA A 375 14.44 10.43 3.68
C ALA A 375 13.01 9.99 3.41
N TRP A 376 12.80 8.74 3.00
CA TRP A 376 11.49 8.21 2.64
C TRP A 376 11.16 6.99 3.48
N ALA A 377 10.16 7.11 4.34
CA ALA A 377 9.70 6.02 5.21
C ALA A 377 8.18 5.91 5.10
N GLY A 378 7.67 4.78 4.61
CA GLY A 378 6.23 4.50 4.55
C GLY A 378 5.80 3.53 5.66
N LEU A 379 4.86 3.92 6.51
CA LEU A 379 4.43 3.15 7.70
C LEU A 379 2.93 2.83 7.75
N ALA A 380 2.14 3.28 6.77
CA ALA A 380 0.69 3.10 6.72
C ALA A 380 0.25 1.64 6.98
N GLY A 381 -0.93 1.44 7.57
CA GLY A 381 -1.43 0.08 7.83
C GLY A 381 -0.75 -0.69 8.98
N ASN A 382 0.20 -0.08 9.71
CA ASN A 382 0.80 -0.70 10.90
C ASN A 382 0.08 -0.31 12.20
N PRO A 383 0.00 -1.22 13.19
CA PRO A 383 -0.52 -0.91 14.53
C PRO A 383 0.10 0.33 15.19
N LEU A 384 1.39 0.58 14.98
CA LEU A 384 2.11 1.73 15.55
C LEU A 384 1.62 3.11 15.06
N VAL A 385 0.97 3.18 13.90
CA VAL A 385 0.35 4.41 13.35
C VAL A 385 -1.18 4.38 13.33
N ALA A 386 -1.80 3.26 13.70
CA ALA A 386 -3.26 3.07 13.61
C ALA A 386 -4.07 3.82 14.68
N ARG A 387 -3.44 4.27 15.77
CA ARG A 387 -4.14 4.83 16.96
C ARG A 387 -4.42 6.34 16.89
N ALA A 388 -4.32 6.95 15.70
CA ALA A 388 -4.55 8.38 15.56
C ALA A 388 -6.04 8.73 15.70
N ALA A 389 -6.33 9.97 16.11
CA ALA A 389 -7.69 10.49 16.01
C ALA A 389 -8.18 10.34 14.55
N PRO A 390 -9.45 9.96 14.33
CA PRO A 390 -9.97 9.78 12.99
C PRO A 390 -9.76 11.03 12.14
N LEU A 391 -9.05 10.91 11.01
CA LEU A 391 -9.08 11.94 9.97
C LEU A 391 -10.52 12.11 9.45
N PRO A 392 -10.92 13.32 9.04
CA PRO A 392 -12.25 13.58 8.52
C PRO A 392 -12.54 12.66 7.31
N PRO A 393 -13.71 12.01 7.25
CA PRO A 393 -14.02 11.06 6.20
C PRO A 393 -14.13 11.78 4.84
N PRO A 394 -13.82 11.09 3.72
CA PRO A 394 -14.05 11.63 2.39
C PRO A 394 -15.53 11.90 2.15
N ARG A 395 -15.81 12.81 1.22
CA ARG A 395 -17.11 12.82 0.55
C ARG A 395 -17.20 11.59 -0.36
N TRP A 396 -18.02 10.63 0.00
CA TRP A 396 -18.28 9.48 -0.85
C TRP A 396 -19.08 9.89 -2.09
N VAL A 397 -18.62 9.47 -3.26
CA VAL A 397 -19.22 9.71 -4.56
C VAL A 397 -19.68 8.39 -5.14
N ALA A 398 -20.97 8.25 -5.43
CA ALA A 398 -21.49 7.02 -6.00
C ALA A 398 -20.94 6.85 -7.44
N PRO A 399 -20.58 5.62 -7.87
CA PRO A 399 -20.09 5.41 -9.24
C PRO A 399 -21.06 5.92 -10.33
N ALA A 400 -22.37 5.87 -10.08
CA ALA A 400 -23.39 6.40 -10.99
C ALA A 400 -23.38 7.93 -11.15
N GLU A 401 -22.72 8.66 -10.25
CA GLU A 401 -22.54 10.11 -10.36
C GLU A 401 -21.36 10.50 -11.26
N LEU A 402 -20.52 9.54 -11.66
CA LEU A 402 -19.29 9.74 -12.38
C LEU A 402 -19.38 9.13 -13.79
N GLU A 403 -19.24 9.97 -14.80
CA GLU A 403 -19.03 9.52 -16.18
C GLU A 403 -17.53 9.47 -16.45
N VAL A 404 -16.97 8.25 -16.52
CA VAL A 404 -15.53 8.02 -16.73
C VAL A 404 -15.18 8.23 -18.20
N GLY A 405 -14.28 9.18 -18.46
CA GLY A 405 -13.74 9.50 -19.77
C GLY A 405 -12.38 8.86 -20.01
N GLU A 406 -11.52 9.55 -20.76
CA GLU A 406 -10.23 9.04 -21.18
C GLU A 406 -9.22 8.88 -20.02
N GLN A 407 -8.33 7.90 -20.15
CA GLN A 407 -7.22 7.74 -19.23
C GLN A 407 -6.15 8.81 -19.49
N ILE A 408 -5.87 9.63 -18.47
CA ILE A 408 -4.91 10.74 -18.51
C ILE A 408 -3.59 10.40 -17.80
N GLY A 409 -3.54 9.32 -17.03
CA GLY A 409 -2.33 8.86 -16.34
C GLY A 409 -2.44 7.43 -15.81
N ALA A 410 -1.30 6.84 -15.45
CA ALA A 410 -1.22 5.56 -14.76
C ALA A 410 0.04 5.53 -13.88
N GLY A 411 -0.08 4.95 -12.69
CA GLY A 411 1.02 4.81 -11.73
C GLY A 411 0.94 3.50 -10.94
N GLY A 412 1.80 3.36 -9.93
CA GLY A 412 1.86 2.17 -9.07
C GLY A 412 0.56 1.91 -8.29
N GLY A 413 -0.17 2.99 -7.95
CA GLY A 413 -1.43 2.89 -7.21
C GLY A 413 -2.69 2.69 -8.07
N GLY A 414 -2.68 2.95 -9.38
CA GLY A 414 -3.93 3.04 -10.12
C GLY A 414 -3.86 3.64 -11.52
N PHE A 415 -5.04 3.80 -12.10
CA PHE A 415 -5.26 4.50 -13.36
C PHE A 415 -5.99 5.81 -13.09
N VAL A 416 -5.52 6.90 -13.70
CA VAL A 416 -6.14 8.22 -13.57
C VAL A 416 -6.90 8.52 -14.85
N HIS A 417 -8.20 8.76 -14.71
CA HIS A 417 -9.11 9.11 -15.80
C HIS A 417 -9.60 10.54 -15.65
N ARG A 418 -9.87 11.22 -16.76
CA ARG A 418 -10.75 12.37 -16.74
C ARG A 418 -12.17 11.86 -16.51
N ALA A 419 -12.96 12.52 -15.69
CA ALA A 419 -14.36 12.16 -15.46
C ALA A 419 -15.24 13.41 -15.35
N VAL A 420 -16.53 13.26 -15.65
CA VAL A 420 -17.55 14.28 -15.38
C VAL A 420 -18.31 13.85 -14.12
N TRP A 421 -18.37 14.74 -13.13
CA TRP A 421 -19.13 14.49 -11.91
C TRP A 421 -20.45 15.24 -11.97
N SER A 422 -21.57 14.53 -11.86
CA SER A 422 -22.93 15.09 -11.94
C SER A 422 -23.21 16.23 -10.95
N ALA A 423 -22.51 16.31 -9.81
CA ALA A 423 -22.63 17.42 -8.86
C ALA A 423 -22.00 18.74 -9.35
N GLN A 424 -21.10 18.67 -10.34
CA GLN A 424 -20.41 19.81 -10.95
C GLN A 424 -20.09 19.52 -12.43
N PRO A 425 -21.12 19.41 -13.30
CA PRO A 425 -20.95 18.92 -14.67
C PRO A 425 -20.06 19.82 -15.54
N ASP A 426 -19.99 21.11 -15.23
CA ASP A 426 -19.17 22.09 -15.95
C ASP A 426 -17.69 22.08 -15.52
N GLU A 427 -17.35 21.40 -14.42
CA GLU A 427 -15.98 21.28 -13.87
C GLU A 427 -15.56 19.81 -13.79
N PRO A 428 -14.96 19.27 -14.87
CA PRO A 428 -14.45 17.91 -14.92
C PRO A 428 -13.44 17.63 -13.80
N VAL A 429 -13.38 16.38 -13.37
CA VAL A 429 -12.53 15.90 -12.28
C VAL A 429 -11.52 14.89 -12.79
N ALA A 430 -10.45 14.67 -12.02
CA ALA A 430 -9.54 13.55 -12.22
C ALA A 430 -9.96 12.41 -11.28
N LEU A 431 -10.27 11.24 -11.84
CA LEU A 431 -10.66 10.04 -11.10
C LEU A 431 -9.48 9.06 -11.09
N LYS A 432 -8.76 8.96 -9.96
CA LYS A 432 -7.75 7.92 -9.73
C LYS A 432 -8.47 6.68 -9.22
N LEU A 433 -8.63 5.66 -10.08
CA LEU A 433 -9.13 4.35 -9.69
C LEU A 433 -7.96 3.49 -9.22
N PHE A 434 -8.01 3.04 -7.97
CA PHE A 434 -6.97 2.18 -7.41
C PHE A 434 -7.03 0.80 -8.04
N ARG A 435 -5.88 0.15 -8.24
CA ARG A 435 -5.89 -1.27 -8.61
C ARG A 435 -6.45 -2.11 -7.46
N ASP A 436 -6.91 -3.33 -7.75
CA ASP A 436 -7.50 -4.23 -6.74
C ASP A 436 -6.59 -4.38 -5.51
N ALA A 437 -7.22 -4.55 -4.34
CA ALA A 437 -6.56 -4.67 -3.05
C ALA A 437 -5.45 -5.74 -3.09
N GLY A 438 -4.21 -5.34 -2.79
CA GLY A 438 -3.02 -6.20 -2.82
C GLY A 438 -2.09 -6.02 -4.03
N THR A 439 -2.39 -5.08 -4.95
CA THR A 439 -1.48 -4.72 -6.06
C THR A 439 -0.80 -3.35 -5.89
N VAL A 440 -1.21 -2.58 -4.89
CA VAL A 440 -0.66 -1.27 -4.58
C VAL A 440 0.65 -1.45 -3.82
N THR A 441 1.72 -0.87 -4.36
CA THR A 441 3.10 -1.10 -3.89
C THR A 441 3.49 -0.33 -2.62
N ASP A 442 2.73 0.72 -2.31
CA ASP A 442 3.15 1.75 -1.36
C ASP A 442 2.27 1.83 -0.09
N GLY A 443 1.10 1.18 -0.09
CA GLY A 443 0.20 1.05 1.05
C GLY A 443 -1.26 0.77 0.63
N ASP A 444 -2.14 0.54 1.61
CA ASP A 444 -3.58 0.40 1.39
C ASP A 444 -4.22 1.72 0.90
N PRO A 445 -4.90 1.72 -0.27
CA PRO A 445 -5.67 2.85 -0.80
C PRO A 445 -6.56 3.60 0.21
N ALA A 446 -7.08 2.91 1.22
CA ALA A 446 -7.89 3.55 2.26
C ALA A 446 -7.10 4.63 3.03
N HIS A 447 -5.81 4.42 3.27
CA HIS A 447 -4.96 5.42 3.93
C HIS A 447 -4.71 6.63 3.05
N GLU A 448 -4.46 6.41 1.75
CA GLU A 448 -4.30 7.50 0.79
C GLU A 448 -5.57 8.37 0.73
N ILE A 449 -6.75 7.73 0.75
CA ILE A 449 -8.04 8.42 0.81
C ILE A 449 -8.18 9.23 2.10
N ASP A 450 -7.91 8.62 3.26
CA ASP A 450 -8.02 9.28 4.56
C ASP A 450 -7.11 10.52 4.66
N VAL A 451 -5.83 10.39 4.26
CA VAL A 451 -4.86 11.50 4.29
C VAL A 451 -5.24 12.57 3.28
N GLY A 452 -5.48 12.18 2.03
CA GLY A 452 -5.80 13.13 0.97
C GLY A 452 -7.06 13.94 1.26
N SER A 453 -8.09 13.31 1.86
CA SER A 453 -9.35 13.96 2.21
C SER A 453 -9.24 14.92 3.39
N ALA A 454 -8.23 14.77 4.24
CA ALA A 454 -7.97 15.67 5.36
C ALA A 454 -7.20 16.93 4.95
N LEU A 455 -6.58 16.94 3.77
CA LEU A 455 -5.68 18.00 3.34
C LEU A 455 -6.41 19.05 2.48
N THR A 456 -6.22 20.33 2.83
CA THR A 456 -6.66 21.45 2.00
C THR A 456 -5.59 22.52 2.00
N HIS A 457 -4.83 22.60 0.90
CA HIS A 457 -3.74 23.55 0.74
C HIS A 457 -3.58 23.94 -0.74
N PRO A 458 -3.27 25.20 -1.09
CA PRO A 458 -3.10 25.62 -2.49
C PRO A 458 -2.04 24.80 -3.24
N ASN A 459 -0.97 24.36 -2.57
CA ASN A 459 0.10 23.56 -3.17
C ASN A 459 -0.04 22.04 -2.99
N VAL A 460 -1.24 21.55 -2.64
CA VAL A 460 -1.57 20.13 -2.62
C VAL A 460 -2.66 19.86 -3.67
N ILE A 461 -2.58 18.72 -4.37
CA ILE A 461 -3.67 18.28 -5.26
C ILE A 461 -4.91 18.02 -4.41
N ARG A 462 -5.96 18.79 -4.64
CA ARG A 462 -7.18 18.76 -3.83
C ARG A 462 -7.97 17.48 -4.08
N VAL A 463 -8.26 16.76 -3.00
CA VAL A 463 -9.25 15.68 -2.99
C VAL A 463 -10.65 16.26 -2.84
N LEU A 464 -11.54 15.94 -3.78
CA LEU A 464 -12.95 16.35 -3.80
C LEU A 464 -13.88 15.29 -3.21
N GLY A 465 -13.46 14.03 -3.26
CA GLY A 465 -14.21 12.88 -2.75
C GLY A 465 -13.52 11.55 -3.04
N ALA A 466 -14.20 10.45 -2.74
CA ALA A 466 -13.72 9.09 -2.98
C ALA A 466 -14.84 8.18 -3.45
N THR A 467 -14.52 7.17 -4.26
CA THR A 467 -15.49 6.14 -4.69
C THR A 467 -15.46 4.94 -3.74
N PRO A 468 -16.62 4.36 -3.39
CA PRO A 468 -16.68 3.16 -2.58
C PRO A 468 -16.23 1.92 -3.37
N ARG A 469 -15.99 0.81 -2.66
CA ARG A 469 -15.76 -0.50 -3.29
C ARG A 469 -16.96 -0.97 -4.15
N PRO A 470 -16.76 -1.89 -5.12
CA PRO A 470 -15.59 -2.74 -5.34
C PRO A 470 -14.36 -1.99 -5.88
N GLN A 471 -14.55 -0.85 -6.54
CA GLN A 471 -13.47 -0.05 -7.10
C GLN A 471 -13.22 1.20 -6.22
N LEU A 472 -12.29 1.11 -5.27
CA LEU A 472 -11.83 2.31 -4.56
C LEU A 472 -11.21 3.29 -5.54
N GLY A 473 -11.40 4.57 -5.26
CA GLY A 473 -10.82 5.64 -6.07
C GLY A 473 -10.88 6.98 -5.37
N LEU A 474 -10.07 7.90 -5.87
CA LEU A 474 -10.03 9.30 -5.47
C LEU A 474 -10.60 10.18 -6.58
N VAL A 475 -11.53 11.04 -6.21
CA VAL A 475 -12.02 12.14 -7.06
C VAL A 475 -11.19 13.37 -6.71
N LEU A 476 -10.37 13.83 -7.64
CA LEU A 476 -9.39 14.89 -7.49
C LEU A 476 -9.77 16.09 -8.37
N GLU A 477 -9.25 17.27 -8.03
CA GLU A 477 -9.26 18.39 -8.98
C GLU A 477 -8.55 18.00 -10.29
N LEU A 478 -9.14 18.37 -11.43
CA LEU A 478 -8.51 18.12 -12.72
C LEU A 478 -7.51 19.23 -13.04
N LEU A 479 -6.23 18.87 -13.09
CA LEU A 479 -5.17 19.75 -13.56
C LEU A 479 -4.93 19.48 -15.05
N GLN A 480 -5.14 20.49 -15.90
CA GLN A 480 -4.92 20.35 -17.35
C GLN A 480 -3.44 20.13 -17.64
N LEU A 481 -3.08 18.88 -17.94
CA LEU A 481 -1.72 18.51 -18.32
C LEU A 481 -1.42 19.05 -19.73
N ASN A 482 -0.32 19.79 -19.89
CA ASN A 482 0.17 20.17 -21.20
C ASN A 482 1.62 19.68 -21.36
N LYS A 483 1.83 18.72 -22.26
CA LYS A 483 3.18 18.20 -22.57
C LYS A 483 4.04 19.20 -23.34
N ALA A 484 3.45 20.26 -23.90
CA ALA A 484 4.17 21.37 -24.51
C ALA A 484 4.37 22.48 -23.47
N SER A 485 5.63 22.73 -23.11
CA SER A 485 6.10 23.72 -22.13
C SER A 485 5.72 25.18 -22.42
N ALA A 486 5.00 25.47 -23.51
CA ALA A 486 4.64 26.82 -23.95
C ALA A 486 3.20 27.26 -23.59
N GLY A 487 2.34 26.36 -23.09
CA GLY A 487 0.92 26.65 -22.91
C GLY A 487 0.40 26.36 -21.51
N GLY A 488 0.79 27.16 -20.51
CA GLY A 488 0.08 27.36 -19.23
C GLY A 488 -0.26 26.14 -18.34
N GLY A 489 -0.05 24.91 -18.81
CA GLY A 489 -0.52 23.68 -18.19
C GLY A 489 0.44 23.09 -17.19
N TRP A 490 0.01 21.99 -16.57
CA TRP A 490 0.74 21.27 -15.55
C TRP A 490 1.62 20.18 -16.17
N GLY A 491 2.77 19.92 -15.56
CA GLY A 491 3.66 18.81 -15.89
C GLY A 491 4.35 18.25 -14.64
N GLU A 492 4.91 17.05 -14.74
CA GLU A 492 5.74 16.49 -13.65
C GLU A 492 7.04 17.28 -13.51
N LEU A 493 7.45 17.60 -12.29
CA LEU A 493 8.69 18.35 -12.02
C LEU A 493 9.94 17.53 -12.35
N GLY A 494 9.87 16.20 -12.19
CA GLY A 494 10.94 15.26 -12.53
C GLY A 494 10.38 13.89 -12.96
N LYS A 495 11.28 12.97 -13.30
CA LYS A 495 10.97 11.56 -13.58
C LYS A 495 11.44 10.68 -12.43
N PRO A 496 10.80 9.52 -12.20
CA PRO A 496 11.14 8.68 -11.07
C PRO A 496 12.61 8.22 -11.09
N PRO A 497 13.13 7.71 -9.96
CA PRO A 497 14.47 7.16 -9.89
C PRO A 497 14.65 5.97 -10.83
N ASN A 498 15.87 5.74 -11.28
CA ASN A 498 16.23 4.60 -12.13
C ASN A 498 17.34 3.75 -11.47
N PHE A 499 17.86 2.75 -12.20
CA PHE A 499 18.91 1.87 -11.67
C PHE A 499 20.21 2.60 -11.32
N ASP A 500 20.50 3.72 -11.97
CA ASP A 500 21.74 4.48 -11.75
C ASP A 500 21.63 5.41 -10.53
N THR A 501 20.47 6.04 -10.35
CA THR A 501 20.25 6.98 -9.25
C THR A 501 19.79 6.32 -7.95
N CYS A 502 19.23 5.11 -8.04
CA CYS A 502 18.64 4.29 -6.97
C CYS A 502 17.41 4.93 -6.28
N ALA A 503 17.60 6.10 -5.69
CA ALA A 503 16.61 6.83 -4.90
C ALA A 503 16.43 8.30 -5.29
N ARG A 504 17.23 8.85 -6.21
CA ARG A 504 17.12 10.26 -6.67
C ARG A 504 16.37 10.35 -8.00
N ASP A 505 15.60 11.42 -8.19
CA ASP A 505 14.82 11.59 -9.42
C ASP A 505 15.70 11.89 -10.64
N THR A 506 15.16 11.58 -11.81
CA THR A 506 15.82 11.76 -13.10
C THR A 506 15.17 12.89 -13.87
N TYR A 507 15.94 13.51 -14.76
CA TYR A 507 15.48 14.65 -15.56
C TYR A 507 16.07 14.50 -16.97
N PRO A 508 15.37 14.94 -18.03
CA PRO A 508 15.93 14.94 -19.37
C PRO A 508 17.28 15.67 -19.42
N ALA A 509 18.19 15.18 -20.27
CA ALA A 509 19.52 15.78 -20.42
C ALA A 509 19.39 17.25 -20.87
N GLY A 510 20.16 18.15 -20.24
CA GLY A 510 20.12 19.58 -20.53
C GLY A 510 18.93 20.34 -19.95
N THR A 511 18.11 19.71 -19.09
CA THR A 511 17.05 20.43 -18.36
C THR A 511 17.65 21.53 -17.50
N THR A 512 17.16 22.75 -17.66
CA THR A 512 17.52 23.91 -16.85
C THR A 512 16.29 24.65 -16.35
N PHE A 513 16.42 25.31 -15.22
CA PHE A 513 15.36 26.13 -14.62
C PHE A 513 15.90 27.53 -14.31
N GLY A 514 15.04 28.54 -14.44
CA GLY A 514 15.34 29.89 -13.98
C GLY A 514 15.08 30.04 -12.47
N ALA A 515 15.77 30.98 -11.83
CA ALA A 515 15.63 31.23 -10.40
C ALA A 515 14.19 31.48 -9.90
N PRO A 516 13.33 32.28 -10.57
CA PRO A 516 11.95 32.46 -10.12
C PRO A 516 11.15 31.15 -10.06
N PHE A 517 11.37 30.26 -11.03
CA PHE A 517 10.73 28.95 -11.07
C PHE A 517 11.16 28.09 -9.89
N VAL A 518 12.48 27.97 -9.66
CA VAL A 518 13.05 27.15 -8.58
C VAL A 518 12.59 27.65 -7.22
N LEU A 519 12.65 28.97 -6.98
CA LEU A 519 12.20 29.56 -5.73
C LEU A 519 10.72 29.30 -5.50
N ARG A 520 9.85 29.51 -6.50
CA ARG A 520 8.41 29.28 -6.34
C ARG A 520 8.08 27.80 -6.10
N ALA A 521 8.74 26.89 -6.82
CA ALA A 521 8.53 25.45 -6.66
C ALA A 521 8.93 24.98 -5.26
N LEU A 522 10.12 25.37 -4.80
CA LEU A 522 10.60 25.00 -3.46
C LEU A 522 9.75 25.61 -2.35
N SER A 523 9.32 26.86 -2.51
CA SER A 523 8.48 27.55 -1.53
C SER A 523 7.13 26.84 -1.36
N GLY A 524 6.45 26.54 -2.48
CA GLY A 524 5.14 25.89 -2.42
C GLY A 524 5.20 24.43 -1.94
N VAL A 525 6.26 23.69 -2.29
CA VAL A 525 6.46 22.33 -1.74
C VAL A 525 6.74 22.38 -0.24
N ALA A 526 7.63 23.27 0.21
CA ALA A 526 7.91 23.43 1.63
C ALA A 526 6.67 23.85 2.42
N ALA A 527 5.85 24.77 1.89
CA ALA A 527 4.59 25.20 2.50
C ALA A 527 3.56 24.06 2.59
N ALA A 528 3.41 23.27 1.52
CA ALA A 528 2.57 22.07 1.53
C ALA A 528 3.02 21.08 2.62
N CYS A 529 4.31 20.77 2.69
CA CYS A 529 4.85 19.88 3.71
C CYS A 529 4.69 20.46 5.13
N ALA A 530 4.93 21.76 5.34
CA ALA A 530 4.66 22.41 6.63
C ALA A 530 3.21 22.24 7.07
N HIS A 531 2.25 22.36 6.14
CA HIS A 531 0.83 22.13 6.41
C HIS A 531 0.51 20.66 6.76
N LEU A 532 1.17 19.70 6.12
CA LEU A 532 1.07 18.28 6.46
C LEU A 532 1.60 18.01 7.88
N HIS A 533 2.80 18.48 8.19
CA HIS A 533 3.44 18.22 9.48
C HIS A 533 2.75 18.96 10.65
N ALA A 534 2.13 20.11 10.41
CA ALA A 534 1.27 20.78 11.37
C ALA A 534 0.06 19.90 11.81
N GLN A 535 -0.33 18.94 10.96
CA GLN A 535 -1.40 17.96 11.24
C GLN A 535 -0.85 16.58 11.62
N GLN A 536 0.47 16.47 11.86
CA GLN A 536 1.16 15.21 12.14
C GLN A 536 0.99 14.15 11.04
N LEU A 537 0.91 14.61 9.79
CA LEU A 537 0.88 13.78 8.59
C LEU A 537 2.23 13.82 7.91
N SER A 538 2.73 12.65 7.50
CA SER A 538 3.92 12.53 6.65
C SER A 538 3.47 12.10 5.25
N HIS A 539 4.11 12.64 4.23
CA HIS A 539 3.85 12.21 2.85
C HIS A 539 4.46 10.84 2.57
N GLY A 540 5.64 10.55 3.13
CA GLY A 540 6.35 9.27 3.01
C GLY A 540 6.96 8.99 1.61
N ASP A 541 6.69 9.86 0.64
CA ASP A 541 7.06 9.71 -0.78
C ASP A 541 7.29 11.05 -1.50
N LEU A 542 7.84 12.03 -0.79
CA LEU A 542 8.07 13.37 -1.33
C LEU A 542 9.15 13.36 -2.43
N TYR A 543 8.74 13.59 -3.67
CA TYR A 543 9.61 13.55 -4.86
C TYR A 543 9.22 14.61 -5.90
N ALA A 544 10.12 14.87 -6.85
CA ALA A 544 9.84 15.70 -8.02
C ALA A 544 8.82 15.02 -8.94
N HIS A 545 8.91 13.71 -9.14
CA HIS A 545 7.95 12.97 -9.97
C HIS A 545 6.53 12.90 -9.38
N ASN A 546 6.40 13.09 -8.06
CA ASN A 546 5.13 13.17 -7.34
C ASN A 546 4.63 14.63 -7.17
N THR A 547 5.34 15.59 -7.75
CA THR A 547 4.97 17.01 -7.74
C THR A 547 4.63 17.48 -9.15
N LEU A 548 3.39 17.90 -9.36
CA LEU A 548 3.00 18.60 -10.58
C LEU A 548 3.38 20.08 -10.46
N VAL A 549 3.87 20.67 -11.56
CA VAL A 549 4.33 22.05 -11.60
C VAL A 549 3.80 22.75 -12.85
N ARG A 550 3.43 24.03 -12.70
CA ARG A 550 3.09 24.91 -13.82
C ARG A 550 4.34 25.60 -14.36
N HIS A 551 4.30 26.10 -15.60
CA HIS A 551 5.43 26.78 -16.27
C HIS A 551 6.08 27.93 -15.47
N ASP A 552 5.34 28.56 -14.54
CA ASP A 552 5.81 29.65 -13.69
C ASP A 552 6.35 29.18 -12.32
N GLY A 553 6.45 27.87 -12.11
CA GLY A 553 7.00 27.24 -10.91
C GLY A 553 5.98 26.95 -9.82
N GLU A 554 4.68 27.17 -10.04
CA GLU A 554 3.66 26.82 -9.05
C GLU A 554 3.55 25.30 -8.86
N PRO A 555 3.79 24.76 -7.66
CA PRO A 555 3.74 23.33 -7.43
C PRO A 555 2.38 22.87 -6.86
N LYS A 556 2.05 21.61 -7.14
CA LYS A 556 0.97 20.81 -6.56
C LYS A 556 1.54 19.45 -6.19
N VAL A 557 1.75 19.23 -4.90
CA VAL A 557 2.19 17.95 -4.34
C VAL A 557 1.03 16.96 -4.37
N GLY A 558 1.28 15.73 -4.82
CA GLY A 558 0.30 14.66 -4.88
C GLY A 558 0.90 13.28 -4.65
N ASP A 559 0.10 12.24 -4.90
CA ASP A 559 0.43 10.83 -4.67
C ASP A 559 0.74 10.48 -3.20
N PHE A 560 -0.30 10.45 -2.38
CA PHE A 560 -0.22 10.18 -0.95
C PHE A 560 -0.22 8.67 -0.62
N GLY A 561 0.16 7.82 -1.57
CA GLY A 561 0.08 6.35 -1.42
C GLY A 561 0.92 5.79 -0.28
N ALA A 562 2.00 6.49 0.10
CA ALA A 562 2.86 6.13 1.23
C ALA A 562 2.57 6.95 2.50
N ALA A 563 1.58 7.85 2.46
CA ALA A 563 1.34 8.81 3.51
C ALA A 563 0.70 8.15 4.74
N TYR A 564 0.98 8.71 5.91
CA TYR A 564 0.47 8.19 7.18
C TYR A 564 0.40 9.27 8.25
N ASN A 565 -0.49 9.03 9.22
CA ASN A 565 -0.58 9.85 10.42
C ASN A 565 0.40 9.32 11.47
N TYR A 566 1.39 10.12 11.85
CA TYR A 566 2.40 9.76 12.83
C TYR A 566 2.14 10.33 14.23
N ALA A 567 0.98 10.97 14.47
CA ALA A 567 0.59 11.42 15.80
C ALA A 567 0.73 10.34 16.89
N PRO A 568 0.39 9.05 16.63
CA PRO A 568 0.52 7.99 17.63
C PRO A 568 1.96 7.67 18.05
N LEU A 569 2.97 8.07 17.28
CA LEU A 569 4.38 7.83 17.62
C LEU A 569 4.84 8.65 18.84
N GLY A 570 4.07 9.67 19.23
CA GLY A 570 4.34 10.50 20.39
C GLY A 570 5.34 11.63 20.12
N ALA A 571 5.51 12.47 21.15
CA ALA A 571 6.23 13.75 21.04
C ALA A 571 7.74 13.60 20.80
N GLU A 572 8.35 12.48 21.18
CA GLU A 572 9.79 12.26 20.94
C GLU A 572 10.09 11.94 19.47
N ALA A 573 9.23 11.15 18.81
CA ALA A 573 9.43 10.72 17.44
C ALA A 573 8.97 11.78 16.42
N ALA A 574 7.87 12.48 16.70
CA ALA A 574 7.24 13.40 15.74
C ALA A 574 8.19 14.43 15.09
N PRO A 575 9.06 15.15 15.83
CA PRO A 575 10.00 16.08 15.22
C PRO A 575 11.03 15.39 14.31
N LEU A 576 11.37 14.14 14.59
CA LEU A 576 12.37 13.39 13.82
C LEU A 576 11.77 12.84 12.53
N VAL A 577 10.48 12.46 12.52
CA VAL A 577 9.75 12.12 11.29
C VAL A 577 9.78 13.29 10.32
N GLU A 578 9.44 14.49 10.81
CA GLU A 578 9.52 15.73 10.01
C GLU A 578 10.94 15.95 9.47
N ARG A 579 11.97 15.82 10.31
CA ARG A 579 13.38 15.99 9.91
C ARG A 579 13.87 14.92 8.93
N VAL A 580 13.29 13.73 8.94
CA VAL A 580 13.53 12.72 7.90
C VAL A 580 12.92 13.19 6.58
N GLU A 581 11.69 13.69 6.58
CA GLU A 581 11.02 14.18 5.37
C GLU A 581 11.64 15.49 4.83
N VAL A 582 12.19 16.36 5.69
CA VAL A 582 13.01 17.52 5.29
C VAL A 582 14.25 17.09 4.49
N ARG A 583 14.80 15.90 4.74
CA ARG A 583 15.87 15.36 3.90
C ARG A 583 15.38 15.03 2.49
N ALA A 584 14.17 14.48 2.33
CA ALA A 584 13.56 14.28 1.01
C ALA A 584 13.40 15.60 0.27
N PHE A 585 12.94 16.65 0.96
CA PHE A 585 12.90 18.01 0.44
C PHE A 585 14.30 18.53 0.05
N GLY A 586 15.32 18.26 0.86
CA GLY A 586 16.71 18.58 0.54
C GLY A 586 17.22 17.89 -0.72
N CYS A 587 16.80 16.65 -0.97
CA CYS A 587 17.12 15.92 -2.21
C CYS A 587 16.49 16.62 -3.43
N LEU A 588 15.21 16.97 -3.34
CA LEU A 588 14.51 17.75 -4.37
C LEU A 588 15.20 19.10 -4.62
N ALA A 589 15.53 19.83 -3.56
CA ALA A 589 16.16 21.14 -3.68
C ALA A 589 17.55 21.09 -4.32
N GLU A 590 18.37 20.09 -3.98
CA GLU A 590 19.65 19.88 -4.65
C GLU A 590 19.46 19.58 -6.15
N GLU A 591 18.45 18.77 -6.50
CA GLU A 591 18.16 18.45 -7.91
C GLU A 591 17.74 19.69 -8.71
N LEU A 592 16.91 20.57 -8.14
CA LEU A 592 16.54 21.82 -8.79
C LEU A 592 17.71 22.81 -8.83
N ALA A 593 18.47 22.95 -7.74
CA ALA A 593 19.58 23.88 -7.66
C ALA A 593 20.72 23.51 -8.63
N THR A 594 21.03 22.22 -8.80
CA THR A 594 22.02 21.76 -9.80
C THR A 594 21.60 22.03 -11.25
N ARG A 595 20.30 22.29 -11.48
CA ARG A 595 19.73 22.62 -12.80
C ARG A 595 19.41 24.10 -12.97
N LEU A 596 19.67 24.90 -11.95
CA LEU A 596 19.73 26.34 -12.09
C LEU A 596 20.91 26.67 -13.03
N ALA A 597 20.66 27.38 -14.12
CA ALA A 597 21.66 27.61 -15.17
C ALA A 597 21.96 29.10 -15.30
N PRO A 598 22.73 29.67 -14.35
CA PRO A 598 23.04 31.09 -14.35
C PRO A 598 23.70 31.49 -15.67
N ALA A 599 23.18 32.54 -16.29
CA ALA A 599 23.81 33.13 -17.47
C ALA A 599 25.22 33.62 -17.12
N ALA A 600 26.13 33.63 -18.09
CA ALA A 600 27.49 34.13 -17.86
C ALA A 600 27.46 35.59 -17.36
N GLY A 601 27.94 35.80 -16.14
CA GLY A 601 27.95 37.11 -15.47
C GLY A 601 26.72 37.41 -14.59
N ASP A 602 25.75 36.50 -14.49
CA ASP A 602 24.63 36.62 -13.55
C ASP A 602 25.05 36.12 -12.15
N GLU A 603 25.67 37.02 -11.39
CA GLU A 603 26.16 36.71 -10.04
C GLU A 603 25.02 36.46 -9.05
N SER A 604 23.85 37.06 -9.24
CA SER A 604 22.69 36.88 -8.37
C SER A 604 22.15 35.45 -8.47
N GLU A 605 21.99 34.94 -9.70
CA GLU A 605 21.55 33.56 -9.92
C GLU A 605 22.64 32.55 -9.48
N ALA A 606 23.92 32.85 -9.74
CA ALA A 606 25.02 32.01 -9.28
C ALA A 606 25.12 31.96 -7.73
N ALA A 607 24.90 33.08 -7.04
CA ALA A 607 24.85 33.14 -5.59
C ALA A 607 23.66 32.35 -5.03
N LEU A 608 22.47 32.50 -5.63
CA LEU A 608 21.30 31.70 -5.27
C LEU A 608 21.60 30.19 -5.40
N GLN A 609 22.22 29.77 -6.51
CA GLN A 609 22.60 28.37 -6.72
C GLN A 609 23.48 27.84 -5.59
N ARG A 610 24.56 28.56 -5.27
CA ARG A 610 25.51 28.17 -4.23
C ARG A 610 24.85 28.08 -2.86
N ASN A 611 24.01 29.06 -2.54
CA ASN A 611 23.30 29.10 -1.26
C ASN A 611 22.25 27.98 -1.13
N LEU A 612 21.49 27.69 -2.18
CA LEU A 612 20.55 26.56 -2.20
C LEU A 612 21.27 25.22 -2.05
N LEU A 613 22.39 25.03 -2.76
CA LEU A 613 23.21 23.82 -2.62
C LEU A 613 23.79 23.68 -1.20
N GLY A 614 24.22 24.79 -0.59
CA GLY A 614 24.68 24.83 0.79
C GLY A 614 23.58 24.39 1.76
N LEU A 615 22.40 25.01 1.70
CA LEU A 615 21.25 24.63 2.53
C LEU A 615 20.88 23.15 2.33
N ALA A 616 20.74 22.70 1.08
CA ALA A 616 20.35 21.34 0.77
C ALA A 616 21.35 20.31 1.34
N ARG A 617 22.65 20.51 1.12
CA ARG A 617 23.69 19.54 1.50
C ARG A 617 24.04 19.57 2.98
N GLU A 618 24.09 20.75 3.58
CA GLU A 618 24.63 20.93 4.92
C GLU A 618 23.54 20.99 5.99
N ALA A 619 22.40 21.64 5.69
CA ALA A 619 21.30 21.80 6.64
C ALA A 619 20.21 20.74 6.48
N TRP A 620 19.65 20.57 5.28
CA TRP A 620 18.48 19.69 5.06
C TRP A 620 18.87 18.22 4.96
N MET A 621 20.00 17.90 4.33
CA MET A 621 20.52 16.54 4.21
C MET A 621 21.64 16.19 5.20
N GLY A 622 21.88 17.05 6.20
CA GLY A 622 22.90 16.83 7.21
C GLY A 622 22.73 15.49 7.95
N ALA A 623 23.85 14.85 8.31
CA ALA A 623 23.84 13.53 8.94
C ALA A 623 23.24 13.52 10.36
N ALA A 624 23.35 14.64 11.08
CA ALA A 624 22.72 14.81 12.39
C ALA A 624 21.24 15.15 12.20
N VAL A 625 20.37 14.13 12.19
CA VAL A 625 18.92 14.31 11.93
C VAL A 625 18.30 15.39 12.82
N GLY A 626 18.65 15.39 14.11
CA GLY A 626 18.13 16.37 15.08
C GLY A 626 18.54 17.83 14.84
N ALA A 627 19.52 18.09 13.97
CA ALA A 627 19.95 19.44 13.60
C ALA A 627 19.29 19.93 12.30
N ARG A 628 18.58 19.07 11.58
CA ARG A 628 17.80 19.48 10.41
C ARG A 628 16.66 20.40 10.87
N PRO A 629 16.32 21.44 10.09
CA PRO A 629 15.20 22.31 10.40
C PRO A 629 13.87 21.54 10.31
N SER A 630 12.84 22.11 10.90
CA SER A 630 11.43 21.85 10.56
C SER A 630 11.09 22.41 9.18
N PHE A 631 9.95 22.02 8.60
CA PHE A 631 9.49 22.63 7.35
C PHE A 631 9.15 24.11 7.52
N ALA A 632 8.67 24.54 8.70
CA ALA A 632 8.44 25.95 8.99
C ALA A 632 9.74 26.78 8.93
N GLU A 633 10.84 26.25 9.47
CA GLU A 633 12.17 26.85 9.37
C GLU A 633 12.72 26.78 7.94
N ALA A 634 12.49 25.68 7.22
CA ALA A 634 12.88 25.58 5.80
C ALA A 634 12.16 26.61 4.93
N CYS A 635 10.86 26.85 5.16
CA CYS A 635 10.12 27.94 4.50
C CYS A 635 10.78 29.30 4.73
N GLN A 636 11.15 29.63 5.98
CA GLN A 636 11.83 30.89 6.32
C GLN A 636 13.19 31.01 5.63
N GLN A 637 13.94 29.91 5.51
CA GLN A 637 15.24 29.89 4.81
C GLN A 637 15.08 30.16 3.32
N ILE A 638 14.08 29.55 2.66
CA ILE A 638 13.80 29.80 1.24
C ILE A 638 13.29 31.23 1.04
N GLU A 639 12.48 31.75 1.96
CA GLU A 639 11.99 33.14 1.91
C GLU A 639 13.13 34.14 1.99
N ALA A 640 14.10 33.90 2.88
CA ALA A 640 15.30 34.72 2.97
C ALA A 640 16.10 34.71 1.65
N LEU A 641 16.25 33.55 1.01
CA LEU A 641 16.92 33.45 -0.30
C LEU A 641 16.15 34.18 -1.40
N ALA A 642 14.81 34.05 -1.42
CA ALA A 642 13.98 34.72 -2.41
C ALA A 642 14.07 36.25 -2.26
N ARG A 643 13.98 36.77 -1.02
CA ARG A 643 14.15 38.20 -0.74
C ARG A 643 15.53 38.71 -1.15
N ALA A 644 16.58 37.91 -0.93
CA ALA A 644 17.93 38.25 -1.36
C ALA A 644 18.07 38.28 -2.89
N TYR A 645 17.43 37.35 -3.60
CA TYR A 645 17.48 37.28 -5.06
C TYR A 645 16.65 38.37 -5.75
N PHE A 646 15.43 38.62 -5.28
CA PHE A 646 14.53 39.62 -5.89
C PHE A 646 14.81 41.05 -5.44
N GLU A 647 15.61 41.26 -4.39
CA GLU A 647 15.81 42.55 -3.71
C GLU A 647 14.48 43.22 -3.28
N ALA A 648 13.42 42.42 -3.19
CA ALA A 648 12.04 42.81 -2.98
C ALA A 648 11.24 41.61 -2.42
N PRO A 649 10.02 41.82 -1.91
CA PRO A 649 9.10 40.72 -1.64
C PRO A 649 8.91 39.85 -2.90
N PRO A 650 8.93 38.51 -2.77
CA PRO A 650 8.80 37.64 -3.94
C PRO A 650 7.49 37.89 -4.70
N PRO A 651 7.48 37.73 -6.04
CA PRO A 651 6.33 38.06 -6.87
C PRO A 651 5.20 37.01 -6.81
N PHE A 652 5.26 36.07 -5.87
CA PHE A 652 4.29 35.00 -5.65
C PHE A 652 3.97 34.86 -4.16
N PRO A 653 2.73 34.47 -3.80
CA PRO A 653 2.33 34.28 -2.42
C PRO A 653 3.08 33.11 -1.77
N TRP A 654 3.35 33.24 -0.48
CA TRP A 654 3.98 32.24 0.38
C TRP A 654 2.93 31.46 1.16
#